data_AF-A0A8H6HI19-F1
#
_entry.id   AF-A0A8H6HI19-F1
#
_cell.length_a   1.000
_cell.length_b   1.000
_cell.length_c   1.000
_cell.angle_alpha   90.00
_cell.angle_beta   90.00
_cell.angle_gamma   90.00
#
_symmetry.space_group_name_H-M   'P 1'
#
loop_
_entity.id
_entity.type
_entity.pdbx_description
1 polymer ?
#
loop_
_entity_poly.entity_id
_entity_poly.type
_entity_poly.pdbx_seq_one_letter_code
_entity_poly.pdbx_strand_id
1 'polypeptide(L)'
;MASTTTTGDTDTGRSYVYKGKATHRSWPQLPEELIKLIGSFYLRDIVSTAYCPETWESYDSLHQRMIYATLRDGLSLERNVMTVCGSWHRALQNHPIWQRSVQLLDPTDTFRAAFYVSKPVASLGGSAAAQRQAKRHSMWKHLRHIMLYSCIVCRLNSPNTHFGLGCVNYSAGVAYTAGLGTVTVCRDHEKRKSAFCGLCLKDNPSFETASLTGLLGRMMGPGMNLQSSQAFSALLMDIGCLENEDEETWPSIETTCKSCRLEWLWKKACYQAMDREAIGGPPAPANAASLPKHKAHYPIPSLNTLLQNSPDWETRHTVEGFVDMAEGTINDVLTLAREKWWLRKNTKLGDMMGQALAARRWDGSIEEDDLDESVEDELEDDDEEDASVMQSQENSVRELALGAWARAKILDGFWISPADVWYNHDKIYKGSGMGLDQKKEGWTLAVHPCPWTIEKESEAEDQRSVQGSVGSSDQEEEEETHPRWETVVSTYPPTFHLCEQAYQVAQRQMRTILLPAMKNVVRKIIMECGAANPVLIATRMTIEDVVRVLREEEGVWFEGYDWLEKRRNEKEASDTAAAAAKRKRNEDGTSTGSGTSPVLSTTTLQTTPSPPPSTTEEDEYESEYEEESPIRIPVDPVLASPKLLRPIPYVPLSVKGFPTFTIQALKQTWREACQPLYVCRCRICERAAM
;
A
#
# COMPACT_ATOMS: atom_id res chain seq x y z
N MET A 1 -12.24 -36.21 2.77
CA MET A 1 -10.98 -36.32 2.02
C MET A 1 -10.86 -37.76 1.55
N ALA A 2 -11.11 -37.98 0.26
CA ALA A 2 -11.06 -39.29 -0.38
C ALA A 2 -9.62 -39.58 -0.82
N SER A 3 -9.10 -40.74 -0.45
CA SER A 3 -7.80 -41.23 -0.88
C SER A 3 -7.94 -41.88 -2.26
N THR A 4 -7.32 -41.28 -3.26
CA THR A 4 -7.24 -41.84 -4.61
C THR A 4 -5.95 -42.62 -4.75
N THR A 5 -6.08 -43.94 -4.81
CA THR A 5 -5.03 -44.90 -5.14
C THR A 5 -4.79 -44.85 -6.65
N THR A 6 -3.58 -44.49 -7.09
CA THR A 6 -3.15 -44.63 -8.49
C THR A 6 -2.02 -45.66 -8.53
N THR A 7 -2.28 -46.74 -9.25
CA THR A 7 -1.36 -47.82 -9.56
C THR A 7 -0.87 -47.68 -11.00
N GLY A 8 0.45 -47.79 -11.18
CA GLY A 8 1.08 -48.27 -12.41
C GLY A 8 1.70 -47.19 -13.29
N ASP A 9 3.03 -47.11 -13.27
CA ASP A 9 3.77 -47.47 -14.49
C ASP A 9 5.16 -48.01 -14.16
N THR A 10 5.50 -49.12 -14.80
CA THR A 10 6.69 -49.95 -14.56
C THR A 10 7.82 -49.51 -15.48
N ASP A 11 8.71 -48.66 -14.99
CA ASP A 11 10.01 -48.46 -15.62
C ASP A 11 11.09 -49.26 -14.86
N THR A 12 11.71 -50.19 -15.58
CA THR A 12 12.71 -51.15 -15.12
C THR A 12 14.07 -50.50 -14.88
N GLY A 13 14.11 -49.48 -14.03
CA GLY A 13 15.34 -49.03 -13.39
C GLY A 13 15.77 -50.07 -12.35
N ARG A 14 16.91 -50.74 -12.60
CA ARG A 14 17.57 -51.65 -11.65
C ARG A 14 17.66 -50.99 -10.26
N SER A 15 16.71 -51.29 -9.40
CA SER A 15 16.80 -51.06 -7.97
C SER A 15 17.96 -51.91 -7.48
N TYR A 16 19.08 -51.26 -7.18
CA TYR A 16 20.12 -51.85 -6.35
C TYR A 16 19.49 -52.06 -4.96
N VAL A 17 18.80 -53.19 -4.80
CA VAL A 17 18.36 -53.67 -3.50
C VAL A 17 19.64 -54.02 -2.74
N TYR A 18 20.13 -53.07 -1.96
CA TYR A 18 21.24 -53.24 -1.06
C TYR A 18 20.81 -54.27 -0.01
N LYS A 19 21.13 -55.56 -0.25
CA LYS A 19 21.04 -56.66 0.72
C LYS A 19 22.11 -56.46 1.81
N GLY A 20 22.07 -55.34 2.50
CA GLY A 20 22.80 -55.14 3.74
C GLY A 20 21.99 -55.73 4.88
N LYS A 21 22.62 -56.55 5.73
CA LYS A 21 22.13 -56.84 7.08
C LYS A 21 21.55 -55.55 7.65
N ALA A 22 20.31 -55.55 8.16
CA ALA A 22 19.68 -54.40 8.79
C ALA A 22 20.66 -53.76 9.79
N THR A 23 21.40 -52.75 9.35
CA THR A 23 22.27 -51.96 10.21
C THR A 23 21.30 -51.03 10.91
N HIS A 24 20.78 -51.46 12.06
CA HIS A 24 20.10 -50.64 13.06
C HIS A 24 21.06 -49.58 13.65
N ARG A 25 21.85 -48.91 12.80
CA ARG A 25 22.72 -47.80 13.17
C ARG A 25 21.83 -46.58 13.32
N SER A 26 21.37 -46.37 14.54
CA SER A 26 20.70 -45.14 14.94
C SER A 26 21.69 -43.97 14.90
N TRP A 27 21.18 -42.74 14.82
CA TRP A 27 21.97 -41.50 14.84
C TRP A 27 23.10 -41.46 15.89
N PRO A 28 22.93 -42.00 17.11
CA PRO A 28 24.00 -42.03 18.10
C PRO A 28 25.21 -42.91 17.76
N GLN A 29 25.07 -43.86 16.82
CA GLN A 29 26.10 -44.85 16.45
C GLN A 29 26.94 -44.44 15.24
N LEU A 30 26.74 -43.22 14.72
CA LEU A 30 27.57 -42.70 13.64
C LEU A 30 29.02 -42.50 14.13
N PRO A 31 30.03 -42.85 13.32
CA PRO A 31 31.42 -42.50 13.57
C PRO A 31 31.60 -40.99 13.81
N GLU A 32 32.47 -40.61 14.75
CA GLU A 32 32.69 -39.20 15.11
C GLU A 32 33.11 -38.33 13.91
N GLU A 33 33.91 -38.87 13.00
CA GLU A 33 34.36 -38.16 11.80
C GLU A 33 33.21 -37.83 10.84
N LEU A 34 32.21 -38.71 10.72
CA LEU A 34 31.01 -38.39 9.92
C LEU A 34 30.18 -37.30 10.59
N ILE A 35 30.06 -37.31 11.91
CA ILE A 35 29.34 -36.27 12.65
C ILE A 35 30.05 -34.91 12.48
N LYS A 36 31.38 -34.88 12.56
CA LYS A 36 32.16 -33.65 12.30
C LYS A 36 31.99 -33.16 10.86
N LEU A 37 31.98 -34.07 9.89
CA LEU A 37 31.75 -33.74 8.49
C LEU A 37 30.35 -33.13 8.28
N ILE A 38 29.31 -33.70 8.90
CA ILE A 38 27.95 -33.13 8.90
C ILE A 38 27.97 -31.73 9.51
N GLY A 39 28.64 -31.53 10.65
CA GLY A 39 28.83 -30.22 11.26
C GLY A 39 29.50 -29.21 10.34
N SER A 40 30.51 -29.63 9.57
CA SER A 40 31.18 -28.78 8.57
C SER A 40 30.26 -28.40 7.41
N PHE A 41 29.44 -29.34 6.89
CA PHE A 41 28.45 -29.03 5.86
C PHE A 41 27.36 -28.08 6.38
N TYR A 42 26.91 -28.29 7.62
CA TYR A 42 25.96 -27.39 8.28
C TYR A 42 26.50 -25.96 8.40
N LEU A 43 27.75 -25.81 8.86
CA LEU A 43 28.40 -24.50 8.93
C LEU A 43 28.55 -23.85 7.56
N ARG A 44 28.89 -24.62 6.52
CA ARG A 44 28.97 -24.11 5.14
C ARG A 44 27.63 -23.55 4.66
N ASP A 45 26.55 -24.25 4.97
CA ASP A 45 25.18 -23.83 4.60
C ASP A 45 24.78 -22.54 5.36
N ILE A 46 25.04 -22.49 6.67
CA ILE A 46 24.81 -21.29 7.49
C ILE A 46 25.59 -20.10 6.95
N VAL A 47 26.90 -20.24 6.67
CA VAL A 47 27.71 -19.10 6.22
C VAL A 47 27.14 -18.46 4.96
N SER A 48 26.44 -19.22 4.12
CA SER A 48 25.81 -18.72 2.90
C SER A 48 24.45 -18.03 3.09
N THR A 49 23.80 -18.24 4.23
CA THR A 49 22.41 -17.80 4.49
C THR A 49 22.27 -16.91 5.72
N ALA A 50 23.21 -16.99 6.65
CA ALA A 50 23.13 -16.31 7.93
C ALA A 50 23.51 -14.84 7.81
N TYR A 51 22.70 -14.02 8.45
CA TYR A 51 22.87 -12.58 8.54
C TYR A 51 24.25 -12.21 9.11
N CYS A 52 25.00 -11.43 8.34
CA CYS A 52 26.20 -10.72 8.78
C CYS A 52 25.92 -9.23 8.57
N PRO A 53 25.99 -8.39 9.62
CA PRO A 53 25.80 -6.95 9.47
C PRO A 53 26.74 -6.36 8.41
N GLU A 54 26.22 -5.47 7.57
CA GLU A 54 27.01 -4.82 6.51
C GLU A 54 28.12 -3.94 7.09
N THR A 55 27.93 -3.46 8.33
CA THR A 55 28.94 -2.70 9.08
C THR A 55 30.28 -3.41 9.24
N TRP A 56 30.29 -4.75 9.11
CA TRP A 56 31.50 -5.57 9.18
C TRP A 56 32.03 -5.99 7.81
N GLU A 57 31.43 -5.56 6.71
CA GLU A 57 31.87 -5.94 5.36
C GLU A 57 33.10 -5.18 4.87
N SER A 58 33.40 -4.02 5.45
CA SER A 58 34.60 -3.28 5.11
C SER A 58 35.87 -4.11 5.33
N TYR A 59 36.85 -3.95 4.46
CA TYR A 59 38.11 -4.71 4.53
C TYR A 59 38.84 -4.49 5.86
N ASP A 60 38.78 -3.26 6.39
CA ASP A 60 39.37 -2.89 7.68
C ASP A 60 38.70 -3.59 8.87
N SER A 61 37.48 -4.08 8.67
CA SER A 61 36.69 -4.80 9.66
C SER A 61 36.79 -6.33 9.54
N LEU A 62 37.69 -6.85 8.69
CA LEU A 62 37.76 -8.28 8.39
C LEU A 62 37.93 -9.14 9.64
N HIS A 63 38.75 -8.71 10.61
CA HIS A 63 38.99 -9.48 11.82
C HIS A 63 37.75 -9.52 12.72
N GLN A 64 37.07 -8.38 12.88
CA GLN A 64 35.84 -8.23 13.63
C GLN A 64 34.73 -9.08 13.01
N ARG A 65 34.60 -9.05 11.68
CA ARG A 65 33.72 -9.92 10.90
C ARG A 65 33.99 -11.39 11.17
N MET A 66 35.26 -11.80 11.19
CA MET A 66 35.64 -13.19 11.45
C MET A 66 35.24 -13.64 12.86
N ILE A 67 35.41 -12.79 13.88
CA ILE A 67 34.96 -13.10 15.25
C ILE A 67 33.44 -13.19 15.31
N TYR A 68 32.71 -12.21 14.74
CA TYR A 68 31.25 -12.18 14.73
C TYR A 68 30.68 -13.44 14.08
N ALA A 69 31.15 -13.75 12.85
CA ALA A 69 30.72 -14.93 12.12
C ALA A 69 31.04 -16.22 12.89
N THR A 70 32.24 -16.32 13.46
CA THR A 70 32.64 -17.52 14.21
C THR A 70 31.81 -17.73 15.49
N LEU A 71 31.48 -16.65 16.21
CA LEU A 71 30.60 -16.71 17.38
C LEU A 71 29.19 -17.12 16.99
N ARG A 72 28.60 -16.46 15.98
CA ARG A 72 27.27 -16.76 15.43
C ARG A 72 27.16 -18.21 14.99
N ASP A 73 28.09 -18.64 14.15
CA ASP A 73 28.07 -19.97 13.52
C ASP A 73 28.35 -21.06 14.55
N GLY A 74 29.27 -20.79 15.49
CA GLY A 74 29.55 -21.66 16.63
C GLY A 74 28.31 -21.86 17.51
N LEU A 75 27.65 -20.78 17.93
CA LEU A 75 26.42 -20.86 18.74
C LEU A 75 25.30 -21.60 18.01
N SER A 76 25.17 -21.41 16.69
CA SER A 76 24.21 -22.15 15.87
C SER A 76 24.52 -23.65 15.82
N LEU A 77 25.80 -24.02 15.63
CA LEU A 77 26.24 -25.42 15.68
C LEU A 77 25.97 -26.06 17.05
N GLU A 78 26.24 -25.32 18.13
CA GLU A 78 25.97 -25.76 19.51
C GLU A 78 24.47 -26.00 19.73
N ARG A 79 23.62 -25.03 19.36
CA ARG A 79 22.17 -25.07 19.62
C ARG A 79 21.45 -26.13 18.77
N ASN A 80 21.81 -26.23 17.49
CA ASN A 80 21.01 -26.98 16.52
C ASN A 80 21.57 -28.38 16.22
N VAL A 81 22.88 -28.58 16.33
CA VAL A 81 23.53 -29.85 15.93
C VAL A 81 24.08 -30.62 17.13
N MET A 82 24.67 -29.93 18.11
CA MET A 82 25.19 -30.62 19.30
C MET A 82 24.08 -31.13 20.23
N THR A 83 22.85 -30.65 20.09
CA THR A 83 21.67 -31.06 20.88
C THR A 83 20.99 -32.33 20.36
N VAL A 84 21.35 -32.82 19.16
CA VAL A 84 20.73 -34.01 18.54
C VAL A 84 20.82 -35.24 19.45
N CYS A 85 21.99 -35.55 19.99
CA CYS A 85 22.17 -36.54 21.06
C CYS A 85 23.55 -36.39 21.75
N GLY A 86 23.73 -37.09 22.89
CA GLY A 86 24.96 -36.98 23.68
C GLY A 86 26.24 -37.50 23.01
N SER A 87 26.16 -38.38 22.00
CA SER A 87 27.35 -38.77 21.22
C SER A 87 27.73 -37.70 20.19
N TRP A 88 26.75 -37.05 19.57
CA TRP A 88 26.97 -35.91 18.67
C TRP A 88 27.60 -34.74 19.40
N HIS A 89 27.06 -34.40 20.59
CA HIS A 89 27.64 -33.40 21.47
C HIS A 89 29.13 -33.69 21.72
N ARG A 90 29.49 -34.92 22.13
CA ARG A 90 30.87 -35.31 22.40
C ARG A 90 31.78 -35.25 21.17
N ALA A 91 31.32 -35.74 20.02
CA ALA A 91 32.08 -35.72 18.77
C ALA A 91 32.39 -34.29 18.32
N LEU A 92 31.39 -33.40 18.39
CA LEU A 92 31.50 -32.01 17.95
C LEU A 92 32.28 -31.12 18.92
N GLN A 93 32.48 -31.50 20.19
CA GLN A 93 33.35 -30.72 21.10
C GLN A 93 34.79 -30.53 20.59
N ASN A 94 35.25 -31.41 19.70
CA ASN A 94 36.56 -31.37 19.07
C ASN A 94 36.49 -30.94 17.59
N HIS A 95 35.37 -30.34 17.15
CA HIS A 95 35.25 -29.81 15.79
C HIS A 95 36.27 -28.66 15.57
N PRO A 96 36.95 -28.58 14.41
CA PRO A 96 38.00 -27.58 14.17
C PRO A 96 37.56 -26.12 14.32
N ILE A 97 36.27 -25.83 14.13
CA ILE A 97 35.73 -24.47 14.30
C ILE A 97 36.08 -23.88 15.67
N TRP A 98 36.02 -24.68 16.75
CA TRP A 98 36.25 -24.18 18.10
C TRP A 98 37.70 -23.76 18.32
N GLN A 99 38.65 -24.47 17.72
CA GLN A 99 40.05 -24.06 17.78
C GLN A 99 40.25 -22.71 17.10
N ARG A 100 39.61 -22.50 15.95
CA ARG A 100 39.62 -21.21 15.25
C ARG A 100 38.95 -20.10 16.07
N SER A 101 37.82 -20.40 16.71
CA SER A 101 37.13 -19.46 17.61
C SER A 101 38.01 -19.02 18.79
N VAL A 102 38.71 -19.96 19.43
CA VAL A 102 39.63 -19.66 20.52
C VAL A 102 40.77 -18.76 20.04
N GLN A 103 41.39 -19.08 18.90
CA GLN A 103 42.48 -18.30 18.33
C GLN A 103 42.07 -16.87 17.96
N LEU A 104 40.82 -16.67 17.53
CA LEU A 104 40.29 -15.35 17.21
C LEU A 104 39.90 -14.55 18.45
N LEU A 105 39.33 -15.19 19.48
CA LEU A 105 38.88 -14.49 20.69
C LEU A 105 40.00 -14.23 21.69
N ASP A 106 40.98 -15.14 21.81
CA ASP A 106 42.13 -15.01 22.69
C ASP A 106 43.43 -15.24 21.90
N PRO A 107 43.80 -14.30 20.99
CA PRO A 107 44.98 -14.45 20.14
C PRO A 107 46.30 -14.51 20.93
N THR A 108 46.25 -14.11 22.20
CA THR A 108 47.39 -13.99 23.10
C THR A 108 47.50 -15.12 24.12
N ASP A 109 46.62 -16.13 24.04
CA ASP A 109 46.62 -17.28 24.96
C ASP A 109 46.47 -16.87 26.46
N THR A 110 45.76 -15.78 26.77
CA THR A 110 45.54 -15.28 28.14
C THR A 110 44.89 -16.35 29.02
N PHE A 111 43.94 -17.10 28.46
CA PHE A 111 43.21 -18.17 29.15
C PHE A 111 43.87 -19.55 29.02
N ARG A 112 45.10 -19.63 28.49
CA ARG A 112 45.80 -20.92 28.30
C ARG A 112 45.96 -21.73 29.58
N ALA A 113 46.11 -21.08 30.73
CA ALA A 113 46.15 -21.76 32.02
C ALA A 113 44.81 -22.46 32.35
N ALA A 114 43.68 -21.81 32.06
CA ALA A 114 42.33 -22.35 32.28
C ALA A 114 42.00 -23.53 31.35
N PHE A 115 42.80 -23.76 30.32
CA PHE A 115 42.65 -24.91 29.43
C PHE A 115 42.93 -26.26 30.10
N TYR A 116 43.68 -26.25 31.21
CA TYR A 116 44.08 -27.43 31.95
C TYR A 116 43.40 -27.44 33.33
N VAL A 117 42.60 -28.47 33.61
CA VAL A 117 42.06 -28.68 34.96
C VAL A 117 42.98 -29.59 35.73
N SER A 118 43.60 -29.05 36.78
CA SER A 118 44.17 -29.87 37.83
C SER A 118 43.02 -30.41 38.69
N LYS A 119 42.71 -31.70 38.58
CA LYS A 119 41.79 -32.31 39.55
C LYS A 119 42.48 -32.29 40.92
N PRO A 120 41.85 -31.74 41.97
CA PRO A 120 42.36 -31.94 43.32
C PRO A 120 42.34 -33.44 43.59
N VAL A 121 43.52 -34.01 43.86
CA VAL A 121 43.62 -35.40 44.27
C VAL A 121 42.99 -35.44 45.66
N ALA A 122 41.83 -36.12 45.79
CA ALA A 122 41.27 -36.43 47.09
C ALA A 122 42.26 -37.36 47.80
N SER A 123 43.17 -36.78 48.57
CA SER A 123 44.25 -37.48 49.27
C SER A 123 43.67 -38.20 50.49
N LEU A 124 43.04 -39.36 50.24
CA LEU A 124 42.73 -40.34 51.27
C LEU A 124 43.67 -41.54 51.08
N GLY A 125 44.88 -41.47 51.64
CA GLY A 125 45.82 -42.59 51.72
C GLY A 125 47.11 -42.40 50.92
N GLY A 126 48.23 -42.29 51.62
CA GLY A 126 49.50 -41.82 51.12
C GLY A 126 50.14 -42.63 49.99
N SER A 127 50.58 -41.91 48.96
CA SER A 127 51.77 -42.20 48.15
C SER A 127 52.14 -40.94 47.37
N ALA A 128 53.24 -40.30 47.75
CA ALA A 128 53.63 -38.94 47.33
C ALA A 128 54.08 -38.79 45.85
N ALA A 129 53.81 -39.76 44.97
CA ALA A 129 54.39 -39.83 43.62
C ALA A 129 53.37 -39.88 42.46
N ALA A 130 52.06 -39.75 42.72
CA ALA A 130 51.07 -39.67 41.64
C ALA A 130 51.16 -38.30 40.93
N GLN A 131 51.94 -38.22 39.85
CA GLN A 131 51.98 -37.04 38.97
C GLN A 131 50.56 -36.63 38.59
N ARG A 132 50.18 -35.38 38.94
CA ARG A 132 48.90 -34.79 38.59
C ARG A 132 48.80 -34.72 37.05
N GLN A 133 48.12 -35.67 36.42
CA GLN A 133 47.81 -35.57 35.01
C GLN A 133 46.75 -34.47 34.82
N ALA A 134 47.21 -33.29 34.41
CA ALA A 134 46.33 -32.19 34.06
C ALA A 134 45.43 -32.63 32.88
N LYS A 135 44.11 -32.66 33.09
CA LYS A 135 43.18 -33.02 32.02
C LYS A 135 42.92 -31.77 31.18
N ARG A 136 43.30 -31.85 29.90
CA ARG A 136 43.02 -30.82 28.89
C ARG A 136 41.51 -30.73 28.63
N HIS A 137 40.95 -29.52 28.62
CA HIS A 137 39.58 -29.28 28.16
C HIS A 137 39.46 -29.49 26.65
N SER A 138 38.27 -29.86 26.18
CA SER A 138 37.97 -29.77 24.74
C SER A 138 37.92 -28.30 24.32
N MET A 139 38.20 -28.02 23.04
CA MET A 139 38.22 -26.64 22.53
C MET A 139 36.88 -25.94 22.72
N TRP A 140 35.76 -26.66 22.56
CA TRP A 140 34.44 -26.11 22.88
C TRP A 140 34.31 -25.65 24.34
N LYS A 141 34.75 -26.46 25.31
CA LYS A 141 34.70 -26.07 26.74
C LYS A 141 35.59 -24.88 27.04
N HIS A 142 36.76 -24.84 26.40
CA HIS A 142 37.69 -23.73 26.54
C HIS A 142 37.11 -22.43 25.97
N LEU A 143 36.49 -22.49 24.79
CA LEU A 143 35.77 -21.36 24.21
C LEU A 143 34.64 -20.86 25.12
N ARG A 144 33.81 -21.75 25.66
CA ARG A 144 32.73 -21.38 26.60
C ARG A 144 33.28 -20.70 27.84
N HIS A 145 34.43 -21.17 28.35
CA HIS A 145 35.13 -20.51 29.45
C HIS A 145 35.59 -19.10 29.05
N ILE A 146 36.26 -18.94 27.91
CA ILE A 146 36.66 -17.62 27.40
C ILE A 146 35.45 -16.68 27.28
N MET A 147 34.36 -17.13 26.64
CA MET A 147 33.14 -16.34 26.48
C MET A 147 32.54 -15.92 27.83
N LEU A 148 32.51 -16.82 28.82
CA LEU A 148 31.94 -16.53 30.14
C LEU A 148 32.66 -15.41 30.89
N TYR A 149 33.98 -15.26 30.71
CA TYR A 149 34.77 -14.22 31.39
C TYR A 149 35.18 -13.06 30.49
N SER A 150 34.71 -13.03 29.24
CA SER A 150 35.07 -11.99 28.29
C SER A 150 33.87 -11.15 27.88
N CYS A 151 34.07 -9.85 27.74
CA CYS A 151 33.07 -8.97 27.16
C CYS A 151 33.06 -9.16 25.64
N ILE A 152 31.99 -9.74 25.09
CA ILE A 152 31.90 -10.05 23.67
C ILE A 152 31.97 -8.78 22.81
N VAL A 153 31.39 -7.67 23.27
CA VAL A 153 31.46 -6.36 22.61
C VAL A 153 32.92 -5.87 22.51
N CYS A 154 33.68 -5.88 23.60
CA CYS A 154 35.09 -5.50 23.59
C CYS A 154 35.93 -6.41 22.67
N ARG A 155 35.66 -7.73 22.67
CA ARG A 155 36.41 -8.68 21.83
C ARG A 155 36.12 -8.49 20.35
N LEU A 156 34.90 -8.12 19.99
CA LEU A 156 34.53 -7.79 18.62
C LEU A 156 35.21 -6.51 18.16
N ASN A 157 35.22 -5.45 18.97
CA ASN A 157 35.72 -4.15 18.52
C ASN A 157 37.25 -4.01 18.60
N SER A 158 37.90 -4.71 19.54
CA SER A 158 39.35 -4.61 19.79
C SER A 158 40.06 -5.97 19.76
N PRO A 159 39.96 -6.72 18.64
CA PRO A 159 40.25 -8.14 18.65
C PRO A 159 41.71 -8.51 18.88
N ASN A 160 42.65 -7.69 18.42
CA ASN A 160 44.09 -7.93 18.56
C ASN A 160 44.66 -7.56 19.93
N THR A 161 43.83 -7.02 20.83
CA THR A 161 44.26 -6.58 22.16
C THR A 161 43.83 -7.59 23.23
N HIS A 162 44.23 -7.39 24.49
CA HIS A 162 43.67 -8.12 25.63
C HIS A 162 42.37 -7.48 26.17
N PHE A 163 41.90 -6.39 25.56
CA PHE A 163 40.75 -5.64 26.04
C PHE A 163 39.50 -6.52 26.06
N GLY A 164 38.76 -6.49 27.16
CA GLY A 164 37.59 -7.33 27.34
C GLY A 164 37.85 -8.78 27.79
N LEU A 165 39.09 -9.26 27.85
CA LEU A 165 39.40 -10.61 28.36
C LEU A 165 39.48 -10.61 29.88
N GLY A 166 38.77 -11.53 30.54
CA GLY A 166 38.86 -11.73 31.99
C GLY A 166 38.25 -10.60 32.84
N CYS A 167 37.57 -9.64 32.21
CA CYS A 167 37.00 -8.46 32.89
C CYS A 167 35.54 -8.65 33.33
N VAL A 168 34.92 -9.77 32.99
CA VAL A 168 33.53 -10.09 33.33
C VAL A 168 33.50 -10.90 34.63
N ASN A 169 32.90 -10.34 35.67
CA ASN A 169 32.70 -11.04 36.95
C ASN A 169 31.55 -12.07 36.84
N TYR A 170 31.52 -13.09 37.71
CA TYR A 170 30.44 -14.11 37.68
C TYR A 170 29.03 -13.56 37.93
N SER A 171 28.91 -12.36 38.52
CA SER A 171 27.65 -11.64 38.70
C SER A 171 27.36 -10.63 37.59
N ALA A 172 28.13 -10.64 36.49
CA ALA A 172 28.18 -9.53 35.54
C ALA A 172 26.98 -9.45 34.60
N GLY A 173 26.84 -8.26 34.04
CA GLY A 173 25.88 -7.90 33.01
C GLY A 173 25.87 -8.86 31.83
N VAL A 174 24.65 -9.20 31.47
CA VAL A 174 24.33 -9.85 30.22
C VAL A 174 23.54 -8.86 29.37
N ALA A 175 23.81 -8.86 28.07
CA ALA A 175 23.04 -8.09 27.10
C ALA A 175 22.40 -9.04 26.09
N TYR A 176 21.17 -8.74 25.68
CA TYR A 176 20.52 -9.48 24.61
C TYR A 176 20.89 -8.89 23.26
N THR A 177 21.08 -9.77 22.27
CA THR A 177 21.46 -9.40 20.90
C THR A 177 20.64 -10.23 19.92
N ALA A 178 20.30 -9.65 18.77
CA ALA A 178 19.43 -10.33 17.81
C ALA A 178 20.12 -11.56 17.20
N GLY A 179 21.42 -11.46 16.91
CA GLY A 179 22.18 -12.50 16.22
C GLY A 179 22.83 -13.55 17.13
N LEU A 180 23.28 -13.17 18.34
CA LEU A 180 24.00 -14.07 19.25
C LEU A 180 23.18 -14.50 20.47
N GLY A 181 21.99 -13.91 20.67
CA GLY A 181 21.21 -14.06 21.90
C GLY A 181 21.87 -13.33 23.06
N THR A 182 21.84 -13.93 24.25
CA THR A 182 22.44 -13.35 25.46
C THR A 182 23.96 -13.47 25.43
N VAL A 183 24.64 -12.33 25.47
CA VAL A 183 26.11 -12.23 25.54
C VAL A 183 26.57 -11.62 26.86
N THR A 184 27.76 -12.01 27.30
CA THR A 184 28.43 -11.42 28.45
C THR A 184 29.06 -10.08 28.08
N VAL A 185 28.86 -9.08 28.94
CA VAL A 185 29.42 -7.74 28.77
C VAL A 185 30.20 -7.31 30.00
N CYS A 186 31.20 -6.44 29.82
CA CYS A 186 31.93 -5.87 30.95
C CYS A 186 31.02 -4.89 31.72
N ARG A 187 31.44 -4.52 32.94
CA ARG A 187 30.72 -3.56 33.78
C ARG A 187 30.46 -2.22 33.06
N ASP A 188 31.35 -1.81 32.16
CA ASP A 188 31.24 -0.53 31.47
C ASP A 188 30.20 -0.56 30.35
N HIS A 189 30.08 -1.68 29.63
CA HIS A 189 29.03 -1.93 28.63
C HIS A 189 27.69 -2.27 29.30
N GLU A 190 27.70 -2.92 30.46
CA GLU A 190 26.49 -3.17 31.26
C GLU A 190 25.85 -1.87 31.77
N LYS A 191 26.67 -0.95 32.30
CA LYS A 191 26.19 0.35 32.80
C LYS A 191 25.73 1.28 31.69
N ARG A 192 26.22 1.09 30.47
CA ARG A 192 25.99 1.98 29.32
C ARG A 192 25.49 1.14 28.16
N LYS A 193 24.22 0.80 28.22
CA LYS A 193 23.54 -0.01 27.21
C LYS A 193 23.58 0.65 25.82
N SER A 194 23.59 1.99 25.78
CA SER A 194 23.78 2.78 24.56
C SER A 194 25.22 2.89 24.07
N ALA A 195 26.19 2.27 24.74
CA ALA A 195 27.57 2.27 24.29
C ALA A 195 27.79 1.36 23.07
N PHE A 196 26.89 0.42 22.75
CA PHE A 196 27.06 -0.46 21.59
C PHE A 196 25.72 -0.75 20.93
N CYS A 197 25.76 -1.22 19.68
CA CYS A 197 24.56 -1.62 18.94
C CYS A 197 24.17 -3.08 19.27
N GLY A 198 22.93 -3.35 19.68
CA GLY A 198 22.46 -4.71 19.96
C GLY A 198 22.31 -5.63 18.73
N LEU A 199 22.43 -5.09 17.51
CA LEU A 199 22.35 -5.85 16.26
C LEU A 199 23.73 -6.30 15.76
N CYS A 200 24.66 -5.35 15.62
CA CYS A 200 26.00 -5.61 15.08
C CYS A 200 27.10 -5.68 16.15
N LEU A 201 26.80 -5.29 17.39
CA LEU A 201 27.75 -5.22 18.52
C LEU A 201 28.93 -4.28 18.31
N LYS A 202 28.80 -3.34 17.36
CA LYS A 202 29.78 -2.26 17.17
C LYS A 202 29.69 -1.28 18.33
N ASP A 203 30.84 -0.91 18.88
CA ASP A 203 30.95 0.07 19.95
C ASP A 203 30.72 1.48 19.39
N ASN A 204 30.10 2.34 20.19
CA ASN A 204 29.88 3.75 19.88
C ASN A 204 31.19 4.51 20.23
N PRO A 205 31.94 5.01 19.22
CA PRO A 205 33.26 5.61 19.43
C PRO A 205 33.19 6.89 20.25
N SER A 206 32.01 7.50 20.43
CA SER A 206 31.82 8.76 21.15
C SER A 206 32.50 8.81 22.52
N PHE A 207 32.67 7.68 23.20
CA PHE A 207 33.14 7.71 24.58
C PHE A 207 34.66 7.75 24.78
N GLU A 208 35.42 6.90 24.10
CA GLU A 208 36.89 6.98 24.15
C GLU A 208 37.37 8.26 23.47
N THR A 209 36.67 8.65 22.41
CA THR A 209 37.01 9.82 21.62
C THR A 209 36.64 11.14 22.29
N ALA A 210 35.55 11.22 23.08
CA ALA A 210 35.29 12.43 23.90
C ALA A 210 36.37 12.64 24.96
N SER A 211 36.89 11.54 25.54
CA SER A 211 38.02 11.59 26.47
C SER A 211 39.31 12.02 25.77
N LEU A 212 39.56 11.50 24.56
CA LEU A 212 40.72 11.84 23.73
C LEU A 212 40.61 13.24 23.11
N THR A 213 39.42 13.72 22.78
CA THR A 213 39.15 15.07 22.27
C THR A 213 39.28 16.09 23.40
N GLY A 214 38.87 15.75 24.63
CA GLY A 214 39.18 16.56 25.81
C GLY A 214 40.68 16.62 26.12
N LEU A 215 41.43 15.56 25.81
CA LEU A 215 42.88 15.51 25.99
C LEU A 215 43.64 16.24 24.86
N LEU A 216 43.26 16.00 23.61
CA LEU A 216 43.84 16.62 22.41
C LEU A 216 43.47 18.10 22.35
N GLY A 217 42.25 18.49 22.71
CA GLY A 217 41.85 19.90 22.84
C GLY A 217 42.62 20.66 23.92
N ARG A 218 43.26 19.97 24.87
CA ARG A 218 44.21 20.58 25.83
C ARG A 218 45.65 20.62 25.32
N MET A 219 46.05 19.73 24.42
CA MET A 219 47.42 19.66 23.89
C MET A 219 47.62 20.42 22.57
N MET A 220 46.60 20.49 21.74
CA MET A 220 46.57 21.23 20.48
C MET A 220 45.90 22.58 20.77
N GLY A 221 46.69 23.64 20.87
CA GLY A 221 46.22 24.97 21.27
C GLY A 221 45.13 25.59 20.35
N PRO A 222 44.71 26.85 20.62
CA PRO A 222 43.51 27.51 20.03
C PRO A 222 43.50 27.75 18.50
N GLY A 223 44.36 27.08 17.71
CA GLY A 223 44.57 27.38 16.29
C GLY A 223 44.21 26.26 15.31
N MET A 224 43.54 25.17 15.74
CA MET A 224 43.05 24.18 14.78
C MET A 224 41.86 24.72 13.99
N ASN A 225 41.93 24.58 12.66
CA ASN A 225 40.92 25.03 11.71
C ASN A 225 39.55 24.37 12.01
N LEU A 226 38.52 25.19 12.21
CA LEU A 226 37.13 24.81 12.54
C LEU A 226 36.59 23.70 11.61
N GLN A 227 37.02 23.71 10.35
CA GLN A 227 36.62 22.77 9.31
C GLN A 227 37.03 21.31 9.60
N SER A 228 38.18 21.10 10.26
CA SER A 228 38.64 19.75 10.64
C SER A 228 37.87 19.17 11.83
N SER A 229 37.36 20.03 12.71
CA SER A 229 36.50 19.63 13.83
C SER A 229 35.12 19.16 13.34
N GLN A 230 34.55 19.83 12.33
CA GLN A 230 33.26 19.46 11.73
C GLN A 230 33.32 18.10 11.02
N ALA A 231 34.35 17.84 10.22
CA ALA A 231 34.52 16.54 9.54
C ALA A 231 34.65 15.39 10.54
N PHE A 232 35.34 15.62 11.66
CA PHE A 232 35.47 14.64 12.73
C PHE A 232 34.15 14.41 13.49
N SER A 233 33.40 15.48 13.75
CA SER A 233 32.07 15.40 14.37
C SER A 233 31.08 14.62 13.51
N ALA A 234 31.09 14.84 12.19
CA ALA A 234 30.27 14.07 11.25
C ALA A 234 30.61 12.57 11.28
N LEU A 235 31.89 12.23 11.35
CA LEU A 235 32.35 10.84 11.43
C LEU A 235 31.99 10.17 12.78
N LEU A 236 31.90 10.97 13.84
CA LEU A 236 31.44 10.55 15.17
C LEU A 236 29.93 10.30 15.22
N MET A 237 29.13 11.10 14.52
CA MET A 237 27.68 10.88 14.41
C MET A 237 27.32 9.66 13.57
N ASP A 238 28.18 9.26 12.62
CA ASP A 238 27.91 8.14 11.71
C ASP A 238 27.84 6.76 12.42
N ILE A 239 28.33 6.67 13.66
CA ILE A 239 28.31 5.44 14.51
C ILE A 239 27.60 5.71 15.85
N GLY A 240 26.69 6.68 15.89
CA GLY A 240 25.84 6.89 17.06
C GLY A 240 24.95 5.66 17.29
N CYS A 241 25.08 5.03 18.46
CA CYS A 241 24.10 4.06 18.94
C CYS A 241 23.05 4.81 19.76
N LEU A 242 21.78 4.72 19.36
CA LEU A 242 20.66 5.36 20.03
C LEU A 242 19.69 4.31 20.56
N GLU A 243 18.82 4.72 21.48
CA GLU A 243 17.76 3.88 22.02
C GLU A 243 16.84 3.39 20.90
N ASN A 244 16.43 2.13 20.98
CA ASN A 244 15.61 1.51 19.96
C ASN A 244 14.12 1.72 20.24
N GLU A 245 13.46 2.53 19.42
CA GLU A 245 12.00 2.69 19.48
C GLU A 245 11.24 1.60 18.70
N ASP A 246 11.91 0.92 17.77
CA ASP A 246 11.31 -0.15 16.95
C ASP A 246 11.35 -1.52 17.66
N GLU A 247 10.51 -1.66 18.69
CA GLU A 247 10.32 -2.92 19.41
C GLU A 247 9.65 -4.02 18.56
N GLU A 248 8.92 -3.64 17.49
CA GLU A 248 8.27 -4.60 16.59
C GLU A 248 9.29 -5.34 15.73
N THR A 249 10.23 -4.61 15.12
CA THR A 249 11.29 -5.19 14.30
C THR A 249 12.37 -5.84 15.17
N TRP A 250 12.74 -5.20 16.28
CA TRP A 250 13.85 -5.66 17.12
C TRP A 250 13.47 -5.78 18.60
N PRO A 251 12.69 -6.80 18.97
CA PRO A 251 12.27 -6.98 20.36
C PRO A 251 13.47 -7.25 21.27
N SER A 252 13.46 -6.64 22.46
CA SER A 252 14.52 -6.76 23.49
C SER A 252 15.89 -6.22 23.08
N ILE A 253 15.99 -5.49 21.96
CA ILE A 253 17.19 -4.75 21.59
C ILE A 253 17.06 -3.35 22.17
N GLU A 254 18.01 -2.97 23.02
CA GLU A 254 17.97 -1.68 23.72
C GLU A 254 18.41 -0.54 22.81
N THR A 255 19.40 -0.79 21.95
CA THR A 255 20.02 0.25 21.11
C THR A 255 20.40 -0.24 19.72
N THR A 256 20.30 0.64 18.74
CA THR A 256 20.66 0.39 17.34
C THR A 256 21.58 1.48 16.80
N CYS A 257 22.42 1.15 15.81
CA CYS A 257 23.27 2.13 15.13
C CYS A 257 22.67 2.51 13.78
N LYS A 258 23.04 3.70 13.29
CA LYS A 258 22.66 4.26 11.99
C LYS A 258 22.72 3.25 10.84
N SER A 259 23.86 2.59 10.66
CA SER A 259 24.05 1.64 9.55
C SER A 259 23.12 0.43 9.66
N CYS A 260 22.87 -0.12 10.86
CA CYS A 260 21.94 -1.23 11.00
C CYS A 260 20.49 -0.79 10.75
N ARG A 261 20.10 0.43 11.16
CA ARG A 261 18.77 0.96 10.87
C ARG A 261 18.55 1.10 9.37
N LEU A 262 19.50 1.73 8.67
CA LEU A 262 19.48 1.88 7.22
C LEU A 262 19.45 0.52 6.49
N GLU A 263 20.31 -0.42 6.92
CA GLU A 263 20.38 -1.77 6.34
C GLU A 263 19.03 -2.49 6.42
N TRP A 264 18.38 -2.47 7.58
CA TRP A 264 17.12 -3.17 7.78
C TRP A 264 15.93 -2.45 7.15
N LEU A 265 15.90 -1.11 7.16
CA LEU A 265 14.92 -0.33 6.39
C LEU A 265 15.00 -0.71 4.92
N TRP A 266 16.21 -0.73 4.35
CA TRP A 266 16.44 -1.09 2.95
C TRP A 266 16.06 -2.54 2.64
N LYS A 267 16.43 -3.49 3.51
CA LYS A 267 16.03 -4.90 3.37
C LYS A 267 14.52 -5.06 3.37
N LYS A 268 13.82 -4.36 4.27
CA LYS A 268 12.36 -4.43 4.36
C LYS A 268 11.71 -3.80 3.12
N ALA A 269 12.21 -2.65 2.66
CA ALA A 269 11.75 -2.01 1.43
C ALA A 269 11.97 -2.87 0.18
N CYS A 270 13.08 -3.62 0.10
CA CYS A 270 13.37 -4.46 -1.06
C CYS A 270 12.41 -5.64 -1.26
N TYR A 271 11.58 -5.99 -0.26
CA TYR A 271 10.56 -7.03 -0.44
C TYR A 271 9.43 -6.60 -1.39
N GLN A 272 9.17 -5.29 -1.53
CA GLN A 272 8.15 -4.75 -2.41
C GLN A 272 8.75 -3.66 -3.30
N ALA A 273 8.55 -3.76 -4.62
CA ALA A 273 9.08 -2.76 -5.55
C ALA A 273 8.55 -1.34 -5.25
N MET A 274 7.29 -1.25 -4.81
CA MET A 274 6.64 0.00 -4.39
C MET A 274 7.38 0.65 -3.22
N ASP A 275 7.67 -0.09 -2.16
CA ASP A 275 8.37 0.44 -0.98
C ASP A 275 9.74 0.97 -1.32
N ARG A 276 10.47 0.22 -2.15
CA ARG A 276 11.78 0.62 -2.63
C ARG A 276 11.72 1.95 -3.38
N GLU A 277 10.79 2.10 -4.32
CA GLU A 277 10.60 3.36 -5.05
C GLU A 277 10.11 4.49 -4.13
N ALA A 278 9.25 4.16 -3.16
CA ALA A 278 8.65 5.11 -2.24
C ALA A 278 9.67 5.81 -1.33
N ILE A 279 10.70 5.09 -0.87
CA ILE A 279 11.78 5.67 -0.05
C ILE A 279 12.93 6.29 -0.86
N GLY A 280 12.79 6.44 -2.19
CA GLY A 280 13.86 6.96 -3.05
C GLY A 280 14.92 5.92 -3.45
N GLY A 281 14.61 4.63 -3.32
CA GLY A 281 15.48 3.56 -3.78
C GLY A 281 15.58 3.49 -5.31
N PRO A 282 16.73 3.06 -5.87
CA PRO A 282 16.84 2.85 -7.31
C PRO A 282 15.80 1.85 -7.84
N PRO A 283 15.36 2.00 -9.11
CA PRO A 283 14.46 1.03 -9.73
C PRO A 283 15.10 -0.35 -9.74
N ALA A 284 14.27 -1.40 -9.67
CA ALA A 284 14.77 -2.76 -9.81
C ALA A 284 15.52 -2.88 -11.14
N PRO A 285 16.68 -3.56 -11.20
CA PRO A 285 17.28 -3.89 -12.47
C PRO A 285 16.26 -4.72 -13.27
N ALA A 286 16.14 -4.49 -14.58
CA ALA A 286 15.15 -5.16 -15.43
C ALA A 286 15.17 -6.70 -15.31
N ASN A 287 16.32 -7.26 -14.95
CA ASN A 287 16.53 -8.71 -14.77
C ASN A 287 16.11 -9.24 -13.38
N ALA A 288 15.70 -8.39 -12.43
CA ALA A 288 15.37 -8.79 -11.05
C ALA A 288 14.20 -9.78 -10.99
N ALA A 289 13.24 -9.68 -11.92
CA ALA A 289 12.10 -10.58 -11.98
C ALA A 289 12.50 -12.04 -12.28
N SER A 290 13.67 -12.27 -12.89
CA SER A 290 14.19 -13.60 -13.23
C SER A 290 15.03 -14.24 -12.13
N LEU A 291 15.53 -13.44 -11.18
CA LEU A 291 16.38 -13.94 -10.09
C LEU A 291 15.52 -14.53 -8.97
N PRO A 292 15.92 -15.66 -8.35
CA PRO A 292 15.26 -16.17 -7.16
C PRO A 292 15.21 -15.07 -6.09
N LYS A 293 14.03 -14.81 -5.52
CA LYS A 293 13.80 -13.72 -4.54
C LYS A 293 14.82 -13.70 -3.40
N HIS A 294 15.30 -14.86 -2.97
CA HIS A 294 16.31 -14.99 -1.90
C HIS A 294 17.75 -14.64 -2.33
N LYS A 295 18.03 -14.38 -3.62
CA LYS A 295 19.37 -14.11 -4.15
C LYS A 295 19.53 -12.73 -4.78
N ALA A 296 18.47 -11.94 -4.89
CA ALA A 296 18.57 -10.57 -5.37
C ALA A 296 19.22 -9.70 -4.29
N HIS A 297 20.55 -9.66 -4.29
CA HIS A 297 21.31 -8.79 -3.42
C HIS A 297 21.23 -7.36 -3.95
N TYR A 298 20.40 -6.54 -3.35
CA TYR A 298 20.38 -5.10 -3.63
C TYR A 298 21.46 -4.44 -2.76
N PRO A 299 22.46 -3.77 -3.35
CA PRO A 299 23.42 -3.01 -2.56
C PRO A 299 22.67 -1.97 -1.73
N ILE A 300 23.11 -1.74 -0.50
CA ILE A 300 22.44 -0.80 0.41
C ILE A 300 22.84 0.61 -0.03
N PRO A 301 21.88 1.45 -0.47
CA PRO A 301 22.19 2.82 -0.84
C PRO A 301 22.61 3.59 0.41
N SER A 302 23.49 4.59 0.24
CA SER A 302 23.77 5.51 1.32
C SER A 302 22.51 6.29 1.70
N LEU A 303 22.40 6.73 2.95
CA LEU A 303 21.29 7.58 3.39
C LEU A 303 21.13 8.79 2.46
N ASN A 304 22.22 9.47 2.13
CA ASN A 304 22.21 10.61 1.21
C ASN A 304 21.63 10.27 -0.17
N THR A 305 21.87 9.05 -0.68
CA THR A 305 21.29 8.60 -1.95
C THR A 305 19.78 8.47 -1.85
N LEU A 306 19.27 7.88 -0.76
CA LEU A 306 17.82 7.78 -0.53
C LEU A 306 17.18 9.17 -0.40
N LEU A 307 17.82 10.06 0.37
CA LEU A 307 17.32 11.42 0.58
C LEU A 307 17.31 12.23 -0.72
N GLN A 308 18.35 12.16 -1.55
CA GLN A 308 18.39 12.89 -2.83
C GLN A 308 17.36 12.37 -3.85
N ASN A 309 17.07 11.07 -3.83
CA ASN A 309 16.13 10.45 -4.76
C ASN A 309 14.68 10.55 -4.32
N SER A 310 14.41 10.77 -3.03
CA SER A 310 13.04 10.96 -2.55
C SER A 310 12.53 12.35 -2.93
N PRO A 311 11.51 12.47 -3.80
CA PRO A 311 10.98 13.76 -4.20
C PRO A 311 10.16 14.46 -3.09
N ASP A 312 9.80 13.72 -2.05
CA ASP A 312 8.93 14.14 -0.96
C ASP A 312 9.73 14.50 0.30
N TRP A 313 9.51 15.72 0.81
CA TRP A 313 10.28 16.25 1.94
C TRP A 313 9.95 15.56 3.26
N GLU A 314 8.69 15.18 3.48
CA GLU A 314 8.28 14.50 4.72
C GLU A 314 8.85 13.08 4.74
N THR A 315 8.81 12.38 3.60
CA THR A 315 9.47 11.08 3.45
C THR A 315 10.98 11.18 3.72
N ARG A 316 11.65 12.24 3.24
CA ARG A 316 13.08 12.49 3.54
C ARG A 316 13.31 12.66 5.04
N HIS A 317 12.57 13.56 5.68
CA HIS A 317 12.68 13.81 7.12
C HIS A 317 12.39 12.58 7.95
N THR A 318 11.38 11.79 7.62
CA THR A 318 11.05 10.56 8.35
C THR A 318 12.10 9.48 8.17
N VAL A 319 12.67 9.32 6.97
CA VAL A 319 13.79 8.40 6.74
C VAL A 319 15.03 8.85 7.53
N GLU A 320 15.34 10.14 7.52
CA GLU A 320 16.45 10.73 8.26
C GLU A 320 16.26 10.60 9.78
N GLY A 321 15.10 10.98 10.33
CA GLY A 321 14.76 10.83 11.75
C GLY A 321 14.85 9.37 12.21
N PHE A 322 14.35 8.42 11.43
CA PHE A 322 14.51 7.00 11.74
C PHE A 322 15.98 6.57 11.73
N VAL A 323 16.72 6.90 10.65
CA VAL A 323 18.08 6.41 10.45
C VAL A 323 19.09 7.09 11.37
N ASP A 324 18.91 8.37 11.70
CA ASP A 324 19.84 9.18 12.48
C ASP A 324 19.42 9.27 13.94
N MET A 325 18.14 9.49 14.22
CA MET A 325 17.61 9.73 15.57
C MET A 325 16.92 8.53 16.22
N ALA A 326 16.77 7.41 15.50
CA ALA A 326 16.02 6.22 15.96
C ALA A 326 14.50 6.43 16.10
N GLU A 327 13.96 7.49 15.52
CA GLU A 327 12.57 7.87 15.74
C GLU A 327 11.61 6.96 14.97
N GLY A 328 10.64 6.39 15.68
CA GLY A 328 9.58 5.54 15.13
C GLY A 328 10.04 4.15 14.68
N THR A 329 9.21 3.48 13.88
CA THR A 329 9.46 2.12 13.39
C THR A 329 9.70 2.07 11.88
N ILE A 330 10.32 1.00 11.39
CA ILE A 330 10.45 0.77 9.94
C ILE A 330 9.06 0.73 9.27
N ASN A 331 8.04 0.22 9.97
CA ASN A 331 6.68 0.18 9.40
C ASN A 331 6.10 1.58 9.23
N ASP A 332 6.36 2.51 10.16
CA ASP A 332 5.87 3.89 10.06
C ASP A 332 6.51 4.60 8.88
N VAL A 333 7.84 4.49 8.75
CA VAL A 333 8.61 5.06 7.61
C VAL A 333 8.05 4.55 6.27
N LEU A 334 7.87 3.23 6.14
CA LEU A 334 7.37 2.65 4.89
C LEU A 334 5.90 2.98 4.63
N THR A 335 5.07 3.08 5.67
CA THR A 335 3.66 3.45 5.54
C THR A 335 3.53 4.87 5.01
N LEU A 336 4.23 5.82 5.63
CA LEU A 336 4.25 7.21 5.18
C LEU A 336 4.80 7.33 3.75
N ALA A 337 5.96 6.72 3.48
CA ALA A 337 6.59 6.77 2.16
C ALA A 337 5.65 6.24 1.07
N ARG A 338 4.96 5.11 1.30
CA ARG A 338 3.96 4.54 0.37
C ARG A 338 2.83 5.52 0.09
N GLU A 339 2.27 6.16 1.11
CA GLU A 339 1.18 7.13 0.96
C GLU A 339 1.61 8.32 0.11
N LYS A 340 2.76 8.92 0.43
CA LYS A 340 3.33 10.07 -0.27
C LYS A 340 3.64 9.75 -1.72
N TRP A 341 4.30 8.62 -1.95
CA TRP A 341 4.58 8.12 -3.29
C TRP A 341 3.30 7.88 -4.09
N TRP A 342 2.29 7.24 -3.49
CA TRP A 342 1.03 6.95 -4.18
C TRP A 342 0.29 8.23 -4.55
N LEU A 343 0.21 9.19 -3.62
CA LEU A 343 -0.45 10.48 -3.84
C LEU A 343 0.21 11.23 -5.00
N ARG A 344 1.54 11.32 -5.03
CA ARG A 344 2.25 12.02 -6.11
C ARG A 344 2.13 11.32 -7.46
N LYS A 345 2.09 9.98 -7.46
CA LYS A 345 2.03 9.19 -8.70
C LYS A 345 0.63 9.11 -9.31
N ASN A 346 -0.41 9.03 -8.48
CA ASN A 346 -1.77 8.78 -8.94
C ASN A 346 -2.67 10.03 -8.89
N THR A 347 -2.22 11.11 -8.26
CA THR A 347 -3.00 12.36 -8.14
C THR A 347 -2.17 13.55 -8.61
N LYS A 348 -2.81 14.72 -8.71
CA LYS A 348 -2.15 15.99 -9.03
C LYS A 348 -1.61 16.72 -7.79
N LEU A 349 -1.30 16.00 -6.70
CA LEU A 349 -0.86 16.60 -5.44
C LEU A 349 0.37 17.49 -5.64
N GLY A 350 1.38 17.04 -6.38
CA GLY A 350 2.60 17.81 -6.61
C GLY A 350 2.34 19.15 -7.31
N ASP A 351 1.53 19.13 -8.37
CA ASP A 351 1.18 20.34 -9.13
C ASP A 351 0.32 21.29 -8.29
N MET A 352 -0.69 20.76 -7.58
CA MET A 352 -1.58 21.57 -6.74
C MET A 352 -0.83 22.16 -5.53
N MET A 353 0.14 21.45 -4.98
CA MET A 353 0.99 21.96 -3.91
C MET A 353 1.88 23.09 -4.42
N GLY A 354 2.51 22.92 -5.60
CA GLY A 354 3.30 23.98 -6.22
C GLY A 354 2.47 25.24 -6.50
N GLN A 355 1.23 25.08 -6.95
CA GLN A 355 0.29 26.19 -7.15
C GLN A 355 -0.11 26.87 -5.84
N ALA A 356 -0.37 26.10 -4.78
CA ALA A 356 -0.74 26.64 -3.47
C ALA A 356 0.39 27.45 -2.84
N LEU A 357 1.63 26.96 -2.92
CA LEU A 357 2.82 27.67 -2.45
C LEU A 357 3.08 28.94 -3.27
N ALA A 358 2.95 28.86 -4.60
CA ALA A 358 3.09 30.04 -5.47
C ALA A 358 2.02 31.10 -5.17
N ALA A 359 0.77 30.69 -4.93
CA ALA A 359 -0.31 31.61 -4.56
C ALA A 359 -0.06 32.28 -3.20
N ARG A 360 0.47 31.55 -2.22
CA ARG A 360 0.82 32.13 -0.91
C ARG A 360 1.97 33.13 -0.99
N ARG A 361 3.02 32.83 -1.78
CA ARG A 361 4.13 33.78 -2.00
C ARG A 361 3.65 35.06 -2.67
N TRP A 362 2.68 34.96 -3.58
CA TRP A 362 2.05 36.11 -4.20
C TRP A 362 1.21 36.95 -3.21
N ASP A 363 0.52 36.29 -2.28
CA ASP A 363 -0.30 36.97 -1.25
C ASP A 363 0.57 37.73 -0.24
N GLY A 364 1.68 37.14 0.22
CA GLY A 364 2.63 37.80 1.13
C GLY A 364 3.33 39.01 0.50
N SER A 365 3.68 38.93 -0.78
CA SER A 365 4.36 40.01 -1.50
C SER A 365 3.52 41.28 -1.66
N ILE A 366 2.19 41.20 -1.54
CA ILE A 366 1.30 42.37 -1.68
C ILE A 366 1.30 43.22 -0.41
N GLU A 367 1.63 42.65 0.75
CA GLU A 367 1.59 43.37 2.03
C GLU A 367 2.93 44.04 2.41
N GLU A 368 4.05 43.63 1.81
CA GLU A 368 5.41 44.13 2.15
C GLU A 368 5.89 45.34 1.33
N ASP A 369 5.26 45.66 0.20
CA ASP A 369 5.68 46.78 -0.67
C ASP A 369 5.45 48.18 -0.04
N ASP A 370 4.88 48.28 1.17
CA ASP A 370 4.60 49.53 1.88
C ASP A 370 5.47 49.78 3.15
N LEU A 371 6.46 48.93 3.48
CA LEU A 371 7.26 49.05 4.72
C LEU A 371 8.80 48.99 4.52
N ASP A 372 9.38 50.17 4.26
CA ASP A 372 10.74 50.68 4.60
C ASP A 372 11.91 49.66 4.83
N GLU A 373 12.67 49.38 3.75
CA GLU A 373 14.12 49.14 3.57
C GLU A 373 15.07 48.56 4.67
N SER A 374 14.63 47.99 5.80
CA SER A 374 15.57 47.55 6.87
C SER A 374 15.72 46.03 7.11
N VAL A 375 15.38 45.15 6.16
CA VAL A 375 15.32 43.69 6.36
C VAL A 375 16.35 42.93 5.50
N GLU A 376 17.65 43.16 5.73
CA GLU A 376 18.71 42.33 5.12
C GLU A 376 19.24 41.20 6.03
N ASP A 377 18.84 41.16 7.32
CA ASP A 377 19.40 40.24 8.33
C ASP A 377 18.47 39.07 8.75
N GLU A 378 17.27 38.89 8.16
CA GLU A 378 16.30 37.84 8.57
C GLU A 378 16.22 36.61 7.64
N LEU A 379 17.08 36.48 6.62
CA LEU A 379 17.00 35.42 5.60
C LEU A 379 17.48 34.01 6.03
N GLU A 380 17.90 33.81 7.28
CA GLU A 380 18.38 32.49 7.76
C GLU A 380 17.34 31.66 8.53
N ASP A 381 16.20 32.24 8.95
CA ASP A 381 15.15 31.52 9.71
C ASP A 381 14.01 30.96 8.82
N ASP A 382 14.06 31.17 7.50
CA ASP A 382 12.96 30.86 6.57
C ASP A 382 12.70 29.34 6.37
N ASP A 383 13.73 28.49 6.51
CA ASP A 383 13.62 27.06 6.16
C ASP A 383 12.69 26.27 7.12
N GLU A 384 12.60 26.67 8.40
CA GLU A 384 11.74 26.00 9.38
C GLU A 384 10.26 26.42 9.24
N GLU A 385 10.01 27.70 8.91
CA GLU A 385 8.65 28.18 8.69
C GLU A 385 8.03 27.53 7.45
N ASP A 386 8.80 27.38 6.37
CA ASP A 386 8.37 26.72 5.14
C ASP A 386 7.86 25.28 5.37
N ALA A 387 8.48 24.52 6.28
CA ALA A 387 8.04 23.16 6.60
C ALA A 387 6.66 23.11 7.28
N SER A 388 6.44 23.99 8.26
CA SER A 388 5.15 24.13 8.97
C SER A 388 4.04 24.57 8.01
N VAL A 389 4.37 25.53 7.15
CA VAL A 389 3.48 26.04 6.09
C VAL A 389 3.09 24.93 5.13
N MET A 390 4.06 24.18 4.60
CA MET A 390 3.82 23.06 3.70
C MET A 390 2.89 22.03 4.34
N GLN A 391 3.10 21.68 5.61
CA GLN A 391 2.27 20.69 6.31
C GLN A 391 0.81 21.14 6.45
N SER A 392 0.56 22.41 6.78
CA SER A 392 -0.79 22.96 6.95
C SER A 392 -1.58 22.98 5.62
N GLN A 393 -0.92 23.38 4.53
CA GLN A 393 -1.52 23.42 3.20
C GLN A 393 -1.69 22.03 2.60
N GLU A 394 -0.85 21.07 2.97
CA GLU A 394 -0.95 19.73 2.41
C GLU A 394 -2.29 19.07 2.70
N ASN A 395 -2.86 19.23 3.89
CA ASN A 395 -4.12 18.58 4.20
C ASN A 395 -5.28 19.05 3.30
N SER A 396 -5.36 20.36 3.00
CA SER A 396 -6.39 20.90 2.12
C SER A 396 -6.13 20.54 0.65
N VAL A 397 -4.87 20.63 0.22
CA VAL A 397 -4.44 20.28 -1.15
C VAL A 397 -4.60 18.78 -1.41
N ARG A 398 -4.35 17.93 -0.41
CA ARG A 398 -4.53 16.47 -0.48
C ARG A 398 -5.99 16.11 -0.71
N GLU A 399 -6.92 16.75 -0.01
CA GLU A 399 -8.36 16.51 -0.21
C GLU A 399 -8.81 16.91 -1.63
N LEU A 400 -8.31 18.05 -2.14
CA LEU A 400 -8.56 18.49 -3.51
C LEU A 400 -7.95 17.53 -4.55
N ALA A 401 -6.73 17.05 -4.33
CA ALA A 401 -6.03 16.12 -5.21
C ALA A 401 -6.73 14.75 -5.26
N LEU A 402 -7.15 14.22 -4.11
CA LEU A 402 -8.01 13.03 -4.02
C LEU A 402 -9.36 13.27 -4.71
N GLY A 403 -9.90 14.48 -4.60
CA GLY A 403 -11.15 14.89 -5.25
C GLY A 403 -11.03 14.83 -6.76
N ALA A 404 -9.97 15.43 -7.30
CA ALA A 404 -9.66 15.39 -8.72
C ALA A 404 -9.43 13.96 -9.23
N TRP A 405 -8.69 13.13 -8.48
CA TRP A 405 -8.46 11.72 -8.80
C TRP A 405 -9.77 10.93 -8.87
N ALA A 406 -10.59 10.99 -7.82
CA ALA A 406 -11.85 10.26 -7.78
C ALA A 406 -12.83 10.75 -8.85
N ARG A 407 -12.87 12.07 -9.08
CA ARG A 407 -13.68 12.70 -10.13
C ARG A 407 -13.27 12.17 -11.51
N ALA A 408 -11.97 12.15 -11.83
CA ALA A 408 -11.47 11.64 -13.11
C ALA A 408 -11.90 10.19 -13.36
N LYS A 409 -11.80 9.33 -12.34
CA LYS A 409 -12.27 7.94 -12.43
C LYS A 409 -13.78 7.81 -12.68
N ILE A 410 -14.59 8.58 -11.96
CA ILE A 410 -16.05 8.56 -12.13
C ILE A 410 -16.43 9.07 -13.52
N LEU A 411 -15.76 10.12 -13.98
CA LEU A 411 -15.97 10.66 -15.32
C LEU A 411 -15.60 9.65 -16.40
N ASP A 412 -14.54 8.87 -16.21
CA ASP A 412 -14.13 7.78 -17.11
C ASP A 412 -15.07 6.56 -17.05
N GLY A 413 -16.07 6.54 -16.16
CA GLY A 413 -17.01 5.42 -16.03
C GLY A 413 -16.53 4.30 -15.09
N PHE A 414 -15.40 4.48 -14.40
CA PHE A 414 -14.95 3.58 -13.34
C PHE A 414 -15.57 4.00 -12.01
N TRP A 415 -16.79 3.54 -11.74
CA TRP A 415 -17.56 3.93 -10.55
C TRP A 415 -17.26 3.09 -9.30
N ILE A 416 -16.30 2.15 -9.35
CA ILE A 416 -15.99 1.27 -8.22
C ILE A 416 -15.33 2.06 -7.08
N SER A 417 -15.90 1.94 -5.88
CA SER A 417 -15.41 2.58 -4.67
C SER A 417 -14.02 2.07 -4.26
N PRO A 418 -13.11 2.95 -3.79
CA PRO A 418 -11.82 2.54 -3.24
C PRO A 418 -11.94 1.50 -2.12
N ALA A 419 -12.97 1.61 -1.27
CA ALA A 419 -13.21 0.66 -0.17
C ALA A 419 -13.50 -0.76 -0.70
N ASP A 420 -14.23 -0.89 -1.80
CA ASP A 420 -14.52 -2.21 -2.38
C ASP A 420 -13.26 -2.87 -2.94
N VAL A 421 -12.32 -2.08 -3.47
CA VAL A 421 -11.02 -2.57 -3.92
C VAL A 421 -10.17 -3.01 -2.72
N TRP A 422 -10.13 -2.20 -1.65
CA TRP A 422 -9.37 -2.50 -0.44
C TRP A 422 -9.82 -3.80 0.25
N TYR A 423 -11.13 -3.99 0.39
CA TYR A 423 -11.70 -5.22 0.98
C TYR A 423 -11.78 -6.40 0.01
N ASN A 424 -11.24 -6.26 -1.22
CA ASN A 424 -11.32 -7.26 -2.29
C ASN A 424 -12.76 -7.74 -2.56
N HIS A 425 -13.73 -6.83 -2.50
CA HIS A 425 -15.09 -7.07 -2.96
C HIS A 425 -15.22 -6.93 -4.48
N ASP A 426 -14.19 -6.38 -5.14
CA ASP A 426 -14.04 -6.25 -6.59
C ASP A 426 -13.62 -7.55 -7.31
N LYS A 427 -13.62 -8.71 -6.63
CA LYS A 427 -13.18 -10.00 -7.20
C LYS A 427 -13.92 -10.41 -8.47
N ILE A 428 -15.17 -9.98 -8.64
CA ILE A 428 -15.94 -10.19 -9.87
C ILE A 428 -15.35 -9.35 -11.02
N TYR A 429 -14.85 -8.16 -10.70
CA TYR A 429 -14.29 -7.18 -11.63
C TYR A 429 -12.87 -7.49 -12.08
N LYS A 430 -12.05 -8.13 -11.22
CA LYS A 430 -10.65 -8.47 -11.55
C LYS A 430 -10.45 -9.83 -12.23
N GLY A 431 -11.46 -10.69 -12.25
CA GLY A 431 -11.34 -12.07 -12.73
C GLY A 431 -10.45 -12.91 -11.81
N SER A 432 -10.90 -14.09 -11.38
CA SER A 432 -10.15 -14.91 -10.41
C SER A 432 -8.92 -15.63 -11.01
N GLY A 433 -8.42 -15.25 -12.19
CA GLY A 433 -7.48 -16.04 -12.99
C GLY A 433 -6.30 -15.27 -13.58
N MET A 434 -5.08 -15.74 -13.30
CA MET A 434 -3.79 -15.18 -13.73
C MET A 434 -3.50 -15.36 -15.24
N GLY A 435 -4.23 -14.67 -16.12
CA GLY A 435 -3.93 -14.66 -17.56
C GLY A 435 -3.88 -13.24 -18.11
N LEU A 436 -2.75 -12.85 -18.71
CA LEU A 436 -2.58 -11.55 -19.40
C LEU A 436 -3.57 -11.35 -20.56
N ASP A 437 -4.17 -12.44 -21.05
CA ASP A 437 -5.08 -12.46 -22.20
C ASP A 437 -6.58 -12.40 -21.80
N GLN A 438 -6.94 -12.58 -20.52
CA GLN A 438 -8.33 -12.46 -20.04
C GLN A 438 -8.73 -11.04 -19.58
N LYS A 439 -7.91 -10.03 -19.90
CA LYS A 439 -8.04 -8.63 -19.45
C LYS A 439 -9.38 -7.94 -19.78
N LYS A 440 -10.25 -8.53 -20.62
CA LYS A 440 -11.50 -7.89 -21.10
C LYS A 440 -12.80 -8.50 -20.56
N GLU A 441 -12.80 -9.67 -19.93
CA GLU A 441 -14.05 -10.41 -19.68
C GLU A 441 -14.77 -10.11 -18.33
N GLY A 442 -14.25 -9.22 -17.49
CA GLY A 442 -14.77 -9.02 -16.12
C GLY A 442 -15.33 -7.64 -15.77
N TRP A 443 -15.07 -6.60 -16.58
CA TRP A 443 -15.43 -5.23 -16.23
C TRP A 443 -16.60 -4.72 -17.07
N THR A 444 -17.46 -3.92 -16.45
CA THR A 444 -18.56 -3.27 -17.15
C THR A 444 -18.02 -2.11 -17.99
N LEU A 445 -18.23 -2.18 -19.30
CA LEU A 445 -18.04 -1.05 -20.21
C LEU A 445 -18.95 0.12 -19.82
N ALA A 446 -18.53 1.33 -20.13
CA ALA A 446 -19.28 2.55 -19.90
C ALA A 446 -19.44 3.33 -21.20
N VAL A 447 -20.58 4.01 -21.35
CA VAL A 447 -20.92 4.76 -22.57
C VAL A 447 -21.28 6.18 -22.18
N HIS A 448 -20.83 7.16 -22.96
CA HIS A 448 -21.19 8.54 -22.73
C HIS A 448 -22.65 8.76 -23.17
N PRO A 449 -23.53 9.28 -22.30
CA PRO A 449 -24.95 9.46 -22.63
C PRO A 449 -25.20 10.59 -23.63
N CYS A 450 -24.21 11.48 -23.84
CA CYS A 450 -24.29 12.58 -24.80
C CYS A 450 -23.03 12.63 -25.68
N PRO A 451 -22.77 11.65 -26.56
CA PRO A 451 -21.49 11.51 -27.26
C PRO A 451 -21.13 12.74 -28.11
N TRP A 452 -22.11 13.46 -28.63
CA TRP A 452 -21.89 14.71 -29.40
C TRP A 452 -21.37 15.89 -28.56
N THR A 453 -21.34 15.76 -27.22
CA THR A 453 -20.83 16.80 -26.31
C THR A 453 -19.38 16.62 -25.93
N ILE A 454 -18.79 15.49 -26.35
CA ILE A 454 -17.35 15.24 -26.25
C ILE A 454 -16.73 15.99 -27.41
N GLU A 455 -16.07 17.11 -27.11
CA GLU A 455 -15.23 17.76 -28.10
C GLU A 455 -14.13 16.77 -28.46
N LYS A 456 -14.03 16.37 -29.73
CA LYS A 456 -12.91 15.56 -30.20
C LYS A 456 -11.66 16.43 -30.05
N GLU A 457 -10.95 16.30 -28.93
CA GLU A 457 -9.70 17.03 -28.63
C GLU A 457 -8.61 16.76 -29.69
N SER A 458 -8.81 15.78 -30.58
CA SER A 458 -7.90 15.37 -31.65
C SER A 458 -7.64 16.41 -32.76
N GLU A 459 -8.39 17.52 -32.85
CA GLU A 459 -8.12 18.52 -33.90
C GLU A 459 -7.24 19.70 -33.46
N ALA A 460 -7.05 19.94 -32.15
CA ALA A 460 -6.40 21.17 -31.66
C ALA A 460 -4.96 20.98 -31.14
N GLU A 461 -4.60 19.81 -30.60
CA GLU A 461 -3.27 19.58 -30.00
C GLU A 461 -2.24 18.96 -30.96
N ASP A 462 -2.68 18.47 -32.13
CA ASP A 462 -1.83 17.77 -33.11
C ASP A 462 -0.87 18.69 -33.91
N GLN A 463 -0.74 19.96 -33.51
CA GLN A 463 0.27 20.88 -34.08
C GLN A 463 1.47 21.16 -33.16
N ARG A 464 1.51 20.67 -31.91
CA ARG A 464 2.61 21.05 -30.98
C ARG A 464 3.55 19.93 -30.51
N SER A 465 3.33 18.66 -30.85
CA SER A 465 4.15 17.54 -30.32
C SER A 465 4.85 16.66 -31.36
N VAL A 466 4.84 16.99 -32.66
CA VAL A 466 5.52 16.19 -33.70
C VAL A 466 7.03 16.52 -33.75
N GLN A 467 7.80 15.91 -32.86
CA GLN A 467 9.22 15.62 -33.11
C GLN A 467 9.62 14.33 -32.36
N GLY A 468 9.32 13.15 -32.92
CA GLY A 468 10.01 11.94 -32.44
C GLY A 468 9.51 10.54 -32.84
N SER A 469 8.23 10.32 -33.16
CA SER A 469 7.73 8.94 -33.41
C SER A 469 7.21 8.78 -34.83
N VAL A 470 8.08 8.34 -35.73
CA VAL A 470 7.74 7.95 -37.10
C VAL A 470 7.44 6.44 -37.10
N GLY A 471 6.17 6.05 -37.15
CA GLY A 471 5.83 4.65 -37.39
C GLY A 471 4.35 4.30 -37.23
N SER A 472 3.71 3.94 -38.36
CA SER A 472 2.40 3.27 -38.52
C SER A 472 1.16 4.17 -38.61
N SER A 473 0.76 4.50 -39.86
CA SER A 473 -0.35 5.38 -40.25
C SER A 473 -1.71 4.70 -40.44
N ASP A 474 -1.91 3.45 -39.98
CA ASP A 474 -3.15 2.69 -40.22
C ASP A 474 -3.88 2.23 -38.93
N GLN A 475 -3.67 2.92 -37.80
CA GLN A 475 -4.54 2.73 -36.65
C GLN A 475 -5.86 3.46 -36.93
N GLU A 476 -6.83 2.71 -37.45
CA GLU A 476 -8.26 3.06 -37.37
C GLU A 476 -8.54 3.63 -35.97
N GLU A 477 -9.28 4.74 -35.88
CA GLU A 477 -9.75 5.32 -34.61
C GLU A 477 -10.48 4.22 -33.81
N GLU A 478 -9.76 3.41 -33.04
CA GLU A 478 -10.34 2.46 -32.10
C GLU A 478 -11.14 3.31 -31.13
N GLU A 479 -12.48 3.26 -31.23
CA GLU A 479 -13.39 3.91 -30.28
C GLU A 479 -12.89 3.60 -28.87
N GLU A 480 -12.35 4.61 -28.19
CA GLU A 480 -11.71 4.41 -26.89
C GLU A 480 -12.72 3.75 -25.94
N THR A 481 -12.44 2.50 -25.56
CA THR A 481 -13.33 1.78 -24.66
C THR A 481 -13.20 2.35 -23.26
N HIS A 482 -14.31 2.83 -22.70
CA HIS A 482 -14.37 3.35 -21.34
C HIS A 482 -14.92 2.31 -20.34
N PRO A 483 -14.44 2.28 -19.08
CA PRO A 483 -13.28 3.02 -18.59
C PRO A 483 -11.97 2.61 -19.26
N ARG A 484 -11.05 3.57 -19.38
CA ARG A 484 -9.72 3.31 -19.94
C ARG A 484 -9.01 2.25 -19.11
N TRP A 485 -8.23 1.40 -19.77
CA TRP A 485 -7.53 0.31 -19.08
C TRP A 485 -6.61 0.84 -17.97
N GLU A 486 -5.93 1.96 -18.17
CA GLU A 486 -5.10 2.60 -17.13
C GLU A 486 -5.91 2.96 -15.88
N THR A 487 -7.14 3.45 -16.04
CA THR A 487 -8.05 3.77 -14.93
C THR A 487 -8.40 2.52 -14.13
N VAL A 488 -8.65 1.41 -14.84
CA VAL A 488 -8.98 0.11 -14.24
C VAL A 488 -7.78 -0.49 -13.50
N VAL A 489 -6.57 -0.44 -14.07
CA VAL A 489 -5.37 -1.02 -13.44
C VAL A 489 -4.62 -0.09 -12.50
N SER A 490 -5.01 1.18 -12.43
CA SER A 490 -4.36 2.14 -11.55
C SER A 490 -4.30 1.62 -10.11
N THR A 491 -3.16 1.85 -9.47
CA THR A 491 -2.91 1.35 -8.11
C THR A 491 -3.89 1.99 -7.14
N TYR A 492 -4.40 1.21 -6.19
CA TYR A 492 -5.27 1.71 -5.13
C TYR A 492 -4.44 2.27 -3.96
N PRO A 493 -5.02 3.11 -3.10
CA PRO A 493 -4.34 3.64 -1.93
C PRO A 493 -3.68 2.53 -1.09
N PRO A 494 -2.37 2.60 -0.78
CA PRO A 494 -1.62 1.49 -0.19
C PRO A 494 -1.89 1.25 1.30
N THR A 495 -2.51 2.21 1.99
CA THR A 495 -2.80 2.13 3.42
C THR A 495 -4.29 2.26 3.69
N PHE A 496 -4.72 1.75 4.85
CA PHE A 496 -6.12 1.82 5.26
C PHE A 496 -6.60 3.27 5.40
N HIS A 497 -5.80 4.12 6.05
CA HIS A 497 -6.16 5.51 6.32
C HIS A 497 -6.33 6.31 5.02
N LEU A 498 -5.38 6.21 4.10
CA LEU A 498 -5.49 6.88 2.81
C LEU A 498 -6.64 6.31 1.96
N CYS A 499 -6.89 5.00 2.03
CA CYS A 499 -8.05 4.39 1.37
C CYS A 499 -9.38 4.91 1.92
N GLU A 500 -9.49 5.10 3.24
CA GLU A 500 -10.69 5.64 3.88
C GLU A 500 -10.94 7.08 3.44
N GLN A 501 -9.92 7.93 3.42
CA GLN A 501 -10.02 9.30 2.90
C GLN A 501 -10.46 9.30 1.42
N ALA A 502 -9.79 8.51 0.59
CA ALA A 502 -10.10 8.38 -0.83
C ALA A 502 -11.54 7.89 -1.05
N TYR A 503 -12.03 6.98 -0.22
CA TYR A 503 -13.41 6.51 -0.25
C TYR A 503 -14.42 7.63 0.06
N GLN A 504 -14.22 8.37 1.14
CA GLN A 504 -15.11 9.48 1.52
C GLN A 504 -15.15 10.56 0.44
N VAL A 505 -13.99 10.88 -0.14
CA VAL A 505 -13.88 11.83 -1.26
C VAL A 505 -14.59 11.29 -2.51
N ALA A 506 -14.41 10.02 -2.85
CA ALA A 506 -15.08 9.39 -3.99
C ALA A 506 -16.61 9.40 -3.84
N GLN A 507 -17.14 9.15 -2.64
CA GLN A 507 -18.58 9.27 -2.38
C GLN A 507 -19.09 10.70 -2.59
N ARG A 508 -18.35 11.71 -2.11
CA ARG A 508 -18.71 13.12 -2.31
C ARG A 508 -18.67 13.49 -3.80
N GLN A 509 -17.64 13.09 -4.53
CA GLN A 509 -17.55 13.36 -5.98
C GLN A 509 -18.67 12.65 -6.76
N MET A 510 -18.98 11.39 -6.42
CA MET A 510 -20.08 10.65 -7.05
C MET A 510 -21.43 11.33 -6.81
N ARG A 511 -21.69 11.76 -5.57
CA ARG A 511 -22.86 12.56 -5.24
C ARG A 511 -22.88 13.86 -6.03
N THR A 512 -21.79 14.63 -6.05
CA THR A 512 -21.72 15.92 -6.76
C THR A 512 -22.00 15.78 -8.25
N ILE A 513 -21.47 14.74 -8.90
CA ILE A 513 -21.65 14.50 -10.34
C ILE A 513 -23.06 13.97 -10.65
N LEU A 514 -23.52 12.95 -9.92
CA LEU A 514 -24.73 12.20 -10.29
C LEU A 514 -26.03 12.78 -9.71
N LEU A 515 -25.97 13.49 -8.57
CA LEU A 515 -27.18 14.00 -7.91
C LEU A 515 -28.03 14.92 -8.80
N PRO A 516 -27.46 15.89 -9.55
CA PRO A 516 -28.26 16.73 -10.44
C PRO A 516 -29.01 15.93 -11.50
N ALA A 517 -28.35 14.97 -12.15
CA ALA A 517 -28.98 14.11 -13.16
C ALA A 517 -30.03 13.17 -12.54
N MET A 518 -29.77 12.60 -11.37
CA MET A 518 -30.76 11.78 -10.65
C MET A 518 -31.98 12.58 -10.21
N LYS A 519 -31.83 13.87 -9.84
CA LYS A 519 -32.97 14.76 -9.60
C LYS A 519 -33.81 14.98 -10.86
N ASN A 520 -33.17 15.04 -12.03
CA ASN A 520 -33.88 15.10 -13.30
C ASN A 520 -34.63 13.79 -13.63
N VAL A 521 -34.11 12.63 -13.21
CA VAL A 521 -34.87 11.37 -13.26
C VAL A 521 -36.13 11.46 -12.41
N VAL A 522 -36.03 11.98 -11.17
CA VAL A 522 -37.20 12.19 -10.30
C VAL A 522 -38.20 13.16 -10.92
N ARG A 523 -37.72 14.25 -11.53
CA ARG A 523 -38.56 15.20 -12.27
C ARG A 523 -39.31 14.52 -13.41
N LYS A 524 -38.62 13.70 -14.21
CA LYS A 524 -39.23 12.90 -15.28
C LYS A 524 -40.37 12.04 -14.73
N ILE A 525 -40.13 11.30 -13.64
CA ILE A 525 -41.15 10.48 -12.99
C ILE A 525 -42.36 11.31 -12.60
N ILE A 526 -42.17 12.48 -11.95
CA ILE A 526 -43.26 13.36 -11.53
C ILE A 526 -44.09 13.84 -12.73
N MET A 527 -43.44 14.26 -13.82
CA MET A 527 -44.12 14.78 -15.02
C MET A 527 -44.82 13.68 -15.83
N GLU A 528 -44.27 12.47 -15.86
CA GLU A 528 -44.82 11.35 -16.65
C GLU A 528 -45.91 10.55 -15.92
N CYS A 529 -45.94 10.61 -14.59
CA CYS A 529 -46.80 9.79 -13.72
C CYS A 529 -48.30 9.91 -14.03
N GLY A 530 -48.76 11.07 -14.52
CA GLY A 530 -50.18 11.34 -14.71
C GLY A 530 -50.95 11.14 -13.38
N ALA A 531 -51.89 10.19 -13.36
CA ALA A 531 -52.66 9.85 -12.16
C ALA A 531 -51.96 8.85 -11.21
N ALA A 532 -50.84 8.24 -11.61
CA ALA A 532 -50.12 7.31 -10.73
C ALA A 532 -49.36 8.07 -9.63
N ASN A 533 -49.03 7.39 -8.53
CA ASN A 533 -48.26 7.99 -7.46
C ASN A 533 -46.74 7.92 -7.77
N PRO A 534 -46.03 9.06 -7.92
CA PRO A 534 -44.62 9.08 -8.28
C PRO A 534 -43.72 8.42 -7.22
N VAL A 535 -44.13 8.42 -5.95
CA VAL A 535 -43.43 7.73 -4.86
C VAL A 535 -43.38 6.22 -5.10
N LEU A 536 -44.49 5.63 -5.55
CA LEU A 536 -44.57 4.19 -5.82
C LEU A 536 -43.69 3.81 -7.02
N ILE A 537 -43.61 4.67 -8.03
CA ILE A 537 -42.72 4.45 -9.19
C ILE A 537 -41.26 4.51 -8.73
N ALA A 538 -40.85 5.60 -8.07
CA ALA A 538 -39.47 5.78 -7.62
C ALA A 538 -39.00 4.70 -6.64
N THR A 539 -39.89 4.23 -5.75
CA THR A 539 -39.58 3.15 -4.79
C THR A 539 -39.41 1.79 -5.47
N ARG A 540 -40.05 1.57 -6.62
CA ARG A 540 -39.94 0.33 -7.41
C ARG A 540 -38.73 0.33 -8.35
N MET A 541 -38.14 1.49 -8.64
CA MET A 541 -36.96 1.56 -9.48
C MET A 541 -35.75 0.95 -8.77
N THR A 542 -35.14 -0.04 -9.41
CA THR A 542 -33.85 -0.58 -8.98
C THR A 542 -32.72 0.38 -9.38
N ILE A 543 -31.54 0.23 -8.77
CA ILE A 543 -30.37 1.03 -9.19
C ILE A 543 -29.99 0.76 -10.64
N GLU A 544 -30.22 -0.45 -11.15
CA GLU A 544 -30.03 -0.76 -12.58
C GLU A 544 -30.98 0.06 -13.45
N ASP A 545 -32.25 0.21 -13.04
CA ASP A 545 -33.21 1.05 -13.77
C ASP A 545 -32.79 2.52 -13.77
N VAL A 546 -32.30 3.03 -12.63
CA VAL A 546 -31.82 4.41 -12.51
C VAL A 546 -30.59 4.63 -13.40
N VAL A 547 -29.60 3.74 -13.37
CA VAL A 547 -28.38 3.84 -14.20
C VAL A 547 -28.71 3.69 -15.68
N ARG A 548 -29.66 2.80 -16.04
CA ARG A 548 -30.17 2.68 -17.41
C ARG A 548 -30.76 4.01 -17.90
N VAL A 549 -31.59 4.65 -17.08
CA VAL A 549 -32.17 5.97 -17.42
C VAL A 549 -31.07 7.03 -17.54
N LEU A 550 -30.09 7.07 -16.64
CA LEU A 550 -28.95 8.00 -16.75
C LEU A 550 -28.16 7.82 -18.04
N ARG A 551 -28.12 6.60 -18.60
CA ARG A 551 -27.41 6.27 -19.83
C ARG A 551 -28.21 6.57 -21.09
N GLU A 552 -29.50 6.22 -21.10
CA GLU A 552 -30.34 6.20 -22.31
C GLU A 552 -31.15 7.49 -22.50
N GLU A 553 -31.38 8.27 -21.44
CA GLU A 553 -32.24 9.44 -21.48
C GLU A 553 -31.43 10.74 -21.43
N GLU A 554 -31.05 11.26 -22.59
CA GLU A 554 -30.23 12.46 -22.74
C GLU A 554 -30.73 13.65 -21.92
N GLY A 555 -32.05 13.85 -21.86
CA GLY A 555 -32.71 14.94 -21.13
C GLY A 555 -32.40 14.98 -19.64
N VAL A 556 -31.96 13.89 -19.02
CA VAL A 556 -31.56 13.88 -17.60
C VAL A 556 -30.30 14.68 -17.35
N TRP A 557 -29.49 14.91 -18.39
CA TRP A 557 -28.28 15.72 -18.35
C TRP A 557 -28.52 17.20 -18.67
N PHE A 558 -29.78 17.65 -18.70
CA PHE A 558 -30.13 19.05 -18.93
C PHE A 558 -30.93 19.62 -17.76
N GLU A 559 -30.50 20.75 -17.23
CA GLU A 559 -31.26 21.55 -16.28
C GLU A 559 -32.42 22.25 -17.00
N GLY A 560 -33.63 22.11 -16.45
CA GLY A 560 -34.83 22.74 -17.00
C GLY A 560 -35.43 22.04 -18.23
N TYR A 561 -35.08 20.79 -18.49
CA TYR A 561 -35.59 20.00 -19.61
C TYR A 561 -37.11 19.77 -19.54
N ASP A 562 -37.82 20.02 -20.65
CA ASP A 562 -39.27 19.82 -20.73
C ASP A 562 -39.62 18.37 -21.14
N TRP A 563 -39.93 17.55 -20.14
CA TRP A 563 -40.34 16.16 -20.35
C TRP A 563 -41.72 16.02 -21.02
N LEU A 564 -42.62 17.00 -20.84
CA LEU A 564 -43.95 16.95 -21.44
C LEU A 564 -43.87 17.28 -22.94
N GLU A 565 -43.05 18.26 -23.31
CA GLU A 565 -42.79 18.57 -24.71
C GLU A 565 -42.09 17.41 -25.42
N LYS A 566 -41.07 16.79 -24.81
CA LYS A 566 -40.43 15.58 -25.36
C LYS A 566 -41.47 14.49 -25.65
N ARG A 567 -42.33 14.19 -24.66
CA ARG A 567 -43.39 13.17 -24.81
C ARG A 567 -44.41 13.52 -25.90
N ARG A 568 -44.78 14.81 -26.02
CA ARG A 568 -45.65 15.28 -27.11
C ARG A 568 -44.99 15.05 -28.46
N ASN A 569 -43.72 15.42 -28.60
CA ASN A 569 -42.96 15.27 -29.85
C ASN A 569 -42.76 13.79 -30.23
N GLU A 570 -42.50 12.91 -29.26
CA GLU A 570 -42.41 11.46 -29.49
C GLU A 570 -43.75 10.84 -29.91
N LYS A 571 -44.85 11.30 -29.30
CA LYS A 571 -46.20 10.87 -29.70
C LYS A 571 -46.52 11.31 -31.13
N GLU A 572 -46.23 12.57 -31.47
CA GLU A 572 -46.41 13.09 -32.82
C GLU A 572 -45.51 12.36 -33.84
N ALA A 573 -44.27 12.04 -33.48
CA ALA A 573 -43.35 11.24 -34.30
C ALA A 573 -43.85 9.79 -34.50
N SER A 574 -44.39 9.16 -33.44
CA SER A 574 -45.00 7.83 -33.51
C SER A 574 -46.27 7.83 -34.35
N ASP A 575 -47.13 8.84 -34.19
CA ASP A 575 -48.37 8.98 -34.95
C ASP A 575 -48.07 9.23 -36.44
N THR A 576 -47.05 10.04 -36.74
CA THR A 576 -46.59 10.25 -38.13
C THR A 576 -45.93 9.00 -38.72
N ALA A 577 -45.11 8.27 -37.96
CA ALA A 577 -44.53 7.00 -38.40
C ALA A 577 -45.60 5.93 -38.66
N ALA A 578 -46.61 5.82 -37.77
CA ALA A 578 -47.74 4.92 -37.94
C ALA A 578 -48.62 5.31 -39.15
N ALA A 579 -48.83 6.61 -39.38
CA ALA A 579 -49.53 7.10 -40.56
C ALA A 579 -48.75 6.81 -41.86
N ALA A 580 -47.43 6.97 -41.85
CA ALA A 580 -46.57 6.64 -42.98
C ALA A 580 -46.56 5.12 -43.28
N ALA A 581 -46.49 4.28 -42.24
CA ALA A 581 -46.59 2.83 -42.38
C ALA A 581 -47.96 2.39 -42.95
N LYS A 582 -49.05 3.04 -42.53
CA LYS A 582 -50.39 2.82 -43.10
C LYS A 582 -50.47 3.23 -44.57
N ARG A 583 -49.83 4.33 -44.98
CA ARG A 583 -49.77 4.75 -46.40
C ARG A 583 -49.02 3.75 -47.25
N LYS A 584 -47.84 3.30 -46.79
CA LYS A 584 -47.04 2.29 -47.51
C LYS A 584 -47.80 0.96 -47.68
N ARG A 585 -48.55 0.53 -46.67
CA ARG A 585 -49.41 -0.67 -46.75
C ARG A 585 -50.56 -0.54 -47.76
N ASN A 586 -51.09 0.67 -47.97
CA ASN A 586 -52.15 0.90 -48.96
C ASN A 586 -51.60 1.02 -50.39
N GLU A 587 -50.36 1.49 -50.58
CA GLU A 587 -49.74 1.58 -51.91
C GLU A 587 -49.28 0.20 -52.44
N ASP A 588 -48.78 -0.69 -51.59
CA ASP A 588 -48.40 -2.06 -52.00
C ASP A 588 -49.60 -3.02 -52.21
N GLY A 589 -50.82 -2.59 -51.86
CA GLY A 589 -52.05 -3.38 -51.99
C GLY A 589 -52.73 -3.33 -53.37
N THR A 590 -52.22 -2.54 -54.33
CA THR A 590 -52.94 -2.29 -55.59
C THR A 590 -52.27 -2.98 -56.78
N SER A 591 -52.40 -4.32 -56.86
CA SER A 591 -52.13 -5.06 -58.11
C SER A 591 -52.98 -6.33 -58.28
N THR A 592 -54.31 -6.25 -58.20
CA THR A 592 -55.28 -7.01 -59.03
C THR A 592 -56.71 -6.86 -58.51
N GLY A 593 -57.65 -6.44 -59.36
CA GLY A 593 -59.09 -6.63 -59.06
C GLY A 593 -60.03 -5.55 -59.59
N SER A 594 -60.41 -5.70 -60.85
CA SER A 594 -61.43 -4.97 -61.61
C SER A 594 -62.82 -4.90 -60.95
N GLY A 595 -63.58 -3.81 -61.15
CA GLY A 595 -65.07 -3.87 -61.07
C GLY A 595 -65.85 -2.64 -60.59
N THR A 596 -66.13 -1.70 -61.52
CA THR A 596 -67.38 -0.93 -61.74
C THR A 596 -68.14 -0.19 -60.60
N SER A 597 -68.35 1.11 -60.85
CA SER A 597 -69.21 2.14 -60.19
C SER A 597 -70.75 1.90 -60.38
N PRO A 598 -71.69 2.87 -60.15
CA PRO A 598 -71.80 4.05 -59.22
C PRO A 598 -73.22 4.21 -58.55
N VAL A 599 -73.46 5.34 -57.84
CA VAL A 599 -74.71 6.19 -57.82
C VAL A 599 -75.57 6.31 -56.52
N LEU A 600 -75.65 7.58 -56.05
CA LEU A 600 -76.71 8.39 -55.37
C LEU A 600 -77.15 8.22 -53.89
N SER A 601 -76.94 9.34 -53.16
CA SER A 601 -77.86 10.16 -52.33
C SER A 601 -79.10 9.54 -51.68
N THR A 602 -79.29 9.79 -50.37
CA THR A 602 -80.59 10.21 -49.79
C THR A 602 -80.47 10.77 -48.37
N THR A 603 -81.37 11.69 -48.07
CA THR A 603 -81.52 12.55 -46.89
C THR A 603 -82.57 12.01 -45.90
N THR A 604 -82.60 12.60 -44.70
CA THR A 604 -83.72 12.80 -43.75
C THR A 604 -83.99 11.85 -42.56
N LEU A 605 -84.14 12.52 -41.40
CA LEU A 605 -85.27 12.52 -40.46
C LEU A 605 -85.17 11.80 -39.10
N GLN A 606 -85.64 12.58 -38.11
CA GLN A 606 -85.94 12.34 -36.71
C GLN A 606 -86.72 11.05 -36.46
N THR A 607 -86.48 10.40 -35.31
CA THR A 607 -87.53 9.93 -34.37
C THR A 607 -86.93 9.53 -33.01
N THR A 608 -87.28 10.26 -31.95
CA THR A 608 -87.73 9.67 -30.66
C THR A 608 -89.14 9.07 -30.87
N PRO A 609 -89.67 8.09 -30.09
CA PRO A 609 -89.67 8.13 -28.61
C PRO A 609 -89.75 6.79 -27.81
N SER A 610 -89.57 6.95 -26.49
CA SER A 610 -90.34 6.33 -25.38
C SER A 610 -89.84 5.07 -24.61
N PRO A 611 -90.25 4.95 -23.30
CA PRO A 611 -89.53 4.36 -22.12
C PRO A 611 -90.13 2.97 -21.71
N PRO A 612 -89.88 2.25 -20.55
CA PRO A 612 -89.74 2.65 -19.11
C PRO A 612 -88.71 1.75 -18.31
N PRO A 613 -88.69 1.58 -16.96
CA PRO A 613 -89.49 2.16 -15.88
C PRO A 613 -88.73 2.77 -14.67
N SER A 614 -89.52 3.51 -13.91
CA SER A 614 -89.31 4.05 -12.57
C SER A 614 -89.15 3.00 -11.48
N THR A 615 -88.58 3.47 -10.36
CA THR A 615 -88.65 3.01 -8.95
C THR A 615 -87.45 2.25 -8.42
N THR A 616 -86.51 2.97 -7.79
CA THR A 616 -86.07 2.66 -6.42
C THR A 616 -85.48 3.93 -5.81
N GLU A 617 -86.20 4.50 -4.86
CA GLU A 617 -85.65 5.42 -3.87
C GLU A 617 -84.71 4.58 -2.99
N GLU A 618 -83.42 4.62 -3.29
CA GLU A 618 -82.38 4.15 -2.38
C GLU A 618 -81.47 5.35 -2.13
N ASP A 619 -81.30 5.67 -0.86
CA ASP A 619 -80.56 6.81 -0.33
C ASP A 619 -79.21 6.99 -1.04
N GLU A 620 -79.17 8.01 -1.90
CA GLU A 620 -77.96 8.57 -2.49
C GLU A 620 -77.18 9.25 -1.36
N TYR A 621 -76.51 8.43 -0.53
CA TYR A 621 -75.37 8.88 0.25
C TYR A 621 -74.29 9.20 -0.80
N GLU A 622 -74.42 10.39 -1.37
CA GLU A 622 -73.42 11.08 -2.16
C GLU A 622 -72.22 11.24 -1.22
N SER A 623 -71.46 10.15 -1.08
CA SER A 623 -70.14 10.18 -0.49
C SER A 623 -69.36 11.03 -1.45
N GLU A 624 -69.33 12.31 -1.13
CA GLU A 624 -68.34 13.30 -1.52
C GLU A 624 -66.99 12.66 -1.14
N TYR A 625 -66.54 11.69 -1.95
CA TYR A 625 -65.16 11.27 -2.00
C TYR A 625 -64.49 12.52 -2.52
N GLU A 626 -64.07 13.38 -1.58
CA GLU A 626 -63.20 14.51 -1.84
C GLU A 626 -62.15 13.99 -2.82
N GLU A 627 -62.28 14.40 -4.08
CA GLU A 627 -61.40 13.97 -5.15
C GLU A 627 -60.04 14.54 -4.75
N GLU A 628 -59.23 13.72 -4.07
CA GLU A 628 -58.02 14.14 -3.39
C GLU A 628 -57.20 14.94 -4.40
N SER A 629 -57.13 16.26 -4.16
CA SER A 629 -56.53 17.18 -5.12
C SER A 629 -55.13 16.68 -5.46
N PRO A 630 -54.79 16.49 -6.75
CA PRO A 630 -53.56 15.84 -7.15
C PRO A 630 -52.36 16.53 -6.50
N ILE A 631 -51.53 15.75 -5.81
CA ILE A 631 -50.37 16.22 -5.06
C ILE A 631 -49.42 16.95 -6.02
N ARG A 632 -49.39 18.29 -5.98
CA ARG A 632 -48.54 19.11 -6.85
C ARG A 632 -47.14 19.22 -6.27
N ILE A 633 -46.25 18.30 -6.62
CA ILE A 633 -44.84 18.42 -6.23
C ILE A 633 -44.23 19.64 -6.93
N PRO A 634 -43.62 20.61 -6.22
CA PRO A 634 -42.99 21.74 -6.88
C PRO A 634 -41.84 21.19 -7.72
N VAL A 635 -41.93 21.45 -9.02
CA VAL A 635 -40.90 21.12 -9.99
C VAL A 635 -40.24 22.45 -10.36
N ASP A 636 -38.91 22.51 -10.36
CA ASP A 636 -38.24 23.75 -10.82
C ASP A 636 -38.71 24.08 -12.24
N PRO A 637 -38.86 25.37 -12.57
CA PRO A 637 -39.44 25.78 -13.82
C PRO A 637 -38.70 25.19 -15.02
N VAL A 638 -39.46 24.85 -16.06
CA VAL A 638 -38.92 24.56 -17.38
C VAL A 638 -38.22 25.82 -17.89
N LEU A 639 -36.96 25.68 -18.30
CA LEU A 639 -36.19 26.79 -18.85
C LEU A 639 -36.47 26.88 -20.36
N ALA A 640 -36.56 28.10 -20.88
CA ALA A 640 -36.76 28.32 -22.33
C ALA A 640 -35.62 27.73 -23.18
N SER A 641 -34.41 27.61 -22.61
CA SER A 641 -33.28 26.90 -23.19
C SER A 641 -32.65 26.02 -22.10
N PRO A 642 -32.78 24.68 -22.19
CA PRO A 642 -32.18 23.78 -21.22
C PRO A 642 -30.66 23.95 -21.15
N LYS A 643 -30.09 23.92 -19.94
CA LYS A 643 -28.64 24.04 -19.73
C LYS A 643 -28.03 22.67 -19.53
N LEU A 644 -27.00 22.33 -20.30
CA LEU A 644 -26.30 21.06 -20.15
C LEU A 644 -25.58 21.00 -18.80
N LEU A 645 -25.80 19.94 -18.04
CA LEU A 645 -25.08 19.66 -16.80
C LEU A 645 -23.64 19.27 -17.15
N ARG A 646 -22.65 19.96 -16.57
CA ARG A 646 -21.24 19.63 -16.74
C ARG A 646 -20.59 19.36 -15.38
N PRO A 647 -19.71 18.36 -15.27
CA PRO A 647 -19.32 17.38 -16.29
C PRO A 647 -20.32 16.21 -16.39
N ILE A 648 -20.31 15.52 -17.53
CA ILE A 648 -21.10 14.30 -17.78
C ILE A 648 -20.14 13.10 -17.71
N PRO A 649 -20.37 12.10 -16.84
CA PRO A 649 -19.56 10.89 -16.79
C PRO A 649 -19.96 9.91 -17.88
N TYR A 650 -19.03 9.05 -18.29
CA TYR A 650 -19.36 7.77 -18.91
C TYR A 650 -20.19 6.93 -17.92
N VAL A 651 -21.33 6.41 -18.39
CA VAL A 651 -22.27 5.67 -17.55
C VAL A 651 -22.11 4.16 -17.81
N PRO A 652 -21.86 3.34 -16.78
CA PRO A 652 -21.72 1.89 -16.92
C PRO A 652 -22.94 1.25 -17.62
N LEU A 653 -22.69 0.26 -18.49
CA LEU A 653 -23.74 -0.51 -19.18
C LEU A 653 -24.62 -1.31 -18.22
N SER A 654 -24.07 -1.74 -17.09
CA SER A 654 -24.81 -2.44 -16.04
C SER A 654 -24.13 -2.27 -14.68
N VAL A 655 -24.93 -2.21 -13.61
CA VAL A 655 -24.45 -2.33 -12.23
C VAL A 655 -24.42 -3.79 -11.74
N LYS A 656 -24.76 -4.76 -12.60
CA LYS A 656 -24.65 -6.18 -12.25
C LYS A 656 -23.19 -6.52 -11.93
N GLY A 657 -22.94 -6.93 -10.69
CA GLY A 657 -21.59 -7.22 -10.20
C GLY A 657 -20.92 -6.05 -9.49
N PHE A 658 -21.58 -4.89 -9.38
CA PHE A 658 -21.07 -3.80 -8.55
C PHE A 658 -20.99 -4.23 -7.09
N PRO A 659 -19.83 -4.01 -6.44
CA PRO A 659 -19.66 -4.31 -5.03
C PRO A 659 -20.52 -3.45 -4.08
N THR A 660 -20.53 -3.84 -2.81
CA THR A 660 -21.46 -3.31 -1.80
C THR A 660 -21.29 -1.81 -1.54
N PHE A 661 -20.06 -1.31 -1.34
CA PHE A 661 -19.86 0.12 -0.98
C PHE A 661 -20.23 1.03 -2.15
N THR A 662 -19.94 0.58 -3.38
CA THR A 662 -20.33 1.26 -4.63
C THR A 662 -21.84 1.35 -4.77
N ILE A 663 -22.56 0.22 -4.59
CA ILE A 663 -24.03 0.21 -4.62
C ILE A 663 -24.63 1.07 -3.50
N GLN A 664 -24.03 1.08 -2.31
CA GLN A 664 -24.49 1.94 -1.21
C GLN A 664 -24.33 3.42 -1.54
N ALA A 665 -23.23 3.83 -2.17
CA ALA A 665 -23.03 5.21 -2.61
C ALA A 665 -24.11 5.63 -3.62
N LEU A 666 -24.37 4.81 -4.65
CA LEU A 666 -25.43 5.05 -5.64
C LEU A 666 -26.82 5.11 -4.99
N LYS A 667 -27.14 4.18 -4.09
CA LYS A 667 -28.40 4.19 -3.32
C LYS A 667 -28.52 5.45 -2.47
N GLN A 668 -27.44 5.93 -1.88
CA GLN A 668 -27.47 7.15 -1.08
C GLN A 668 -27.77 8.37 -1.95
N THR A 669 -27.09 8.51 -3.09
CA THR A 669 -27.36 9.60 -4.04
C THR A 669 -28.79 9.55 -4.59
N TRP A 670 -29.29 8.36 -4.92
CA TRP A 670 -30.67 8.17 -5.37
C TRP A 670 -31.70 8.53 -4.30
N ARG A 671 -31.50 8.08 -3.05
CA ARG A 671 -32.40 8.44 -1.92
C ARG A 671 -32.46 9.94 -1.71
N GLU A 672 -31.33 10.63 -1.83
CA GLU A 672 -31.27 12.08 -1.74
C GLU A 672 -31.99 12.77 -2.90
N ALA A 673 -31.82 12.28 -4.14
CA ALA A 673 -32.56 12.78 -5.30
C ALA A 673 -34.08 12.65 -5.10
N CYS A 674 -34.53 11.55 -4.48
CA CYS A 674 -35.93 11.29 -4.17
C CYS A 674 -36.47 12.04 -2.95
N GLN A 675 -35.64 12.73 -2.17
CA GLN A 675 -36.06 13.44 -0.95
C GLN A 675 -37.31 14.34 -1.15
N PRO A 676 -37.46 15.10 -2.27
CA PRO A 676 -38.65 15.92 -2.50
C PRO A 676 -39.97 15.14 -2.59
N LEU A 677 -39.93 13.84 -2.93
CA LEU A 677 -41.11 12.97 -2.99
C LEU A 677 -41.66 12.60 -1.61
N TYR A 678 -40.81 12.67 -0.57
CA TYR A 678 -41.13 12.23 0.79
C TYR A 678 -41.38 13.39 1.77
N VAL A 679 -41.40 14.64 1.28
CA VAL A 679 -41.71 15.81 2.11
C VAL A 679 -43.17 15.73 2.56
N CYS A 680 -43.40 15.70 3.88
CA CYS A 680 -44.74 15.68 4.45
C CYS A 680 -45.51 16.93 4.04
N ARG A 681 -46.75 16.73 3.56
CA ARG A 681 -47.64 17.81 3.12
C ARG A 681 -48.92 17.90 3.92
N CYS A 682 -48.90 17.41 5.17
CA CYS A 682 -50.01 17.69 6.03
C CYS A 682 -50.12 19.21 6.23
N ARG A 683 -51.35 19.71 6.43
CA ARG A 683 -51.60 21.15 6.66
C ARG A 683 -50.75 21.76 7.78
N ILE A 684 -50.18 20.95 8.67
CA ILE A 684 -49.26 21.39 9.72
C ILE A 684 -47.86 21.64 9.16
N CYS A 685 -47.30 20.68 8.40
CA CYS A 685 -46.00 20.81 7.76
C CYS A 685 -45.97 21.93 6.71
N GLU A 686 -47.03 22.08 5.91
CA GLU A 686 -47.14 23.19 4.95
C GLU A 686 -47.14 24.55 5.65
N ARG A 687 -47.86 24.68 6.77
CA ARG A 687 -47.88 25.90 7.58
C ARG A 687 -46.56 26.20 8.29
N ALA A 688 -45.76 25.19 8.57
CA ALA A 688 -44.44 25.37 9.19
C ALA A 688 -43.33 25.70 8.17
N ALA A 689 -43.58 25.46 6.87
CA ALA A 689 -42.64 25.72 5.78
C ALA A 689 -42.85 27.09 5.10
N MET A 690 -44.01 27.73 5.32
CA MET A 690 -44.27 29.14 5.00
C MET A 690 -43.74 30.04 6.11
#